data_AF-A0A067N7F7-F1
#
_entry.id   AF-A0A067N7F7-F1
#
_cell.length_a   1.000
_cell.length_b   1.000
_cell.length_c   1.000
_cell.angle_alpha   90.00
_cell.angle_beta   90.00
_cell.angle_gamma   90.00
#
_symmetry.space_group_name_H-M   'P 1'
#
loop_
_entity.id
_entity.type
_entity.pdbx_description
1 polymer ?
#
loop_
_entity_poly.entity_id
_entity_poly.type
_entity_poly.pdbx_seq_one_letter_code
_entity_poly.pdbx_strand_id
1 'polypeptide(L)'
;MDSSTMDVDETIMAALDTPTYDDDNDPLVRYNAEINSKILVALCLWEGVLTLPWEVRSRIAGTVLRIIFDVVSGYPGSLISPSLLSDFEMQMIPERFRPILVQTLYEAWQARDFKRLRNLEFLREPEVPATPDKRETLLHESFNLPYIGNVPEHLLSVIDSMRNNEQSYAPILPMIQSSGMGKTRALYEIGKKRIVIHCCFRENDSSVFMSYPPPDVALRDYLLKAPSPQDNEGSCKAYIQAIFYALFKSVLAVIDLVKRDNDISHRDVMRYFRRSGSSNNSPVPLGDTQDITQTAYLAIQNHFKILFDTPHERRAFYDHVIFKILDMPLPNTNQLTETAREMFEAVELHKDHFPVILALDEVHVLFNDKRGSPQYSIYSRLKSVLADLGQRIGTVVLSTATFIPLVAPSKEIAPSARERAGDLFLPAPYTELSFDVHCRSHPLSKNLSLNDIGTLKQVSIFGRPLWQSMVNSHFNMELPGEAVQLILNTVISKLTGQQFNTSLPDGMNAPALAVLCTRILLDLSPGISTAQNFVLELIRSHLRVVYSIQEDREVIISGSSSEPLVAEAAAIVMNSDRSASKPMAVWRILAQYVTQGLMGQGDAGELLGRTISIMAMDRAISSCPTWAELKYQTPIEVNKYFQALLTHEQWEALRISVPANFSMLGQADSARSFEDAFRGAYVHFSHYSRARDSSPLNINYLWALWIRGVAIQCHPTQEFTDRVLPIYFSSRGTIQPASMSCILEQDKTSPKLTPSSVATQSAQELKIFNGGTQLPYITVLNCYAGSSLAGQPPRYPQPRATRHPNQNKEAPRYEIVLHSLDAYQGLGAHNESISAMINGSTSSLFEHHPRKTPTALSLLHALQPYLDDDPSTTQWFGH
;
A
#
# COMPACT_ATOMS: atom_id res chain seq x y z
N MET A 1 -77.15 -23.14 21.76
CA MET A 1 -76.75 -24.46 21.23
C MET A 1 -76.04 -24.18 19.92
N ASP A 2 -74.72 -24.11 20.05
CA ASP A 2 -73.57 -24.10 19.10
C ASP A 2 -73.75 -23.38 17.76
N SER A 3 -73.15 -22.21 17.48
CA SER A 3 -71.72 -21.81 17.55
C SER A 3 -70.76 -22.69 16.78
N SER A 4 -71.01 -22.87 15.48
CA SER A 4 -69.92 -23.07 14.52
C SER A 4 -69.43 -21.71 14.01
N THR A 5 -68.81 -20.92 14.90
CA THR A 5 -67.77 -20.00 14.43
C THR A 5 -66.69 -20.91 13.87
N MET A 6 -66.71 -21.09 12.54
CA MET A 6 -65.57 -21.67 11.83
C MET A 6 -64.38 -20.81 12.26
N ASP A 7 -63.46 -21.40 13.02
CA ASP A 7 -62.25 -20.70 13.39
C ASP A 7 -61.50 -20.48 12.08
N VAL A 8 -61.57 -19.24 11.61
CA VAL A 8 -61.01 -18.83 10.32
C VAL A 8 -59.51 -19.11 10.34
N ASP A 9 -58.88 -19.02 11.52
CA ASP A 9 -57.47 -19.34 11.69
C ASP A 9 -57.20 -20.86 11.48
N GLU A 10 -58.00 -21.77 12.04
CA GLU A 10 -57.81 -23.23 11.84
C GLU A 10 -58.05 -23.66 10.38
N THR A 11 -59.05 -23.07 9.72
CA THR A 11 -59.37 -23.42 8.32
C THR A 11 -58.27 -22.95 7.36
N ILE A 12 -57.69 -21.77 7.62
CA ILE A 12 -56.58 -21.22 6.84
C ILE A 12 -55.31 -22.04 7.06
N MET A 13 -55.02 -22.42 8.31
CA MET A 13 -53.84 -23.24 8.64
C MET A 13 -53.93 -24.64 8.01
N ALA A 14 -55.10 -25.27 8.00
CA ALA A 14 -55.31 -26.57 7.37
C ALA A 14 -55.11 -26.54 5.83
N ALA A 15 -55.41 -25.43 5.16
CA ALA A 15 -55.20 -25.27 3.72
C ALA A 15 -53.70 -25.07 3.35
N LEU A 16 -52.90 -24.53 4.27
CA LEU A 16 -51.47 -24.23 4.09
C LEU A 16 -50.56 -25.45 4.29
N ASP A 17 -51.04 -26.47 5.02
CA ASP A 17 -50.29 -27.71 5.32
C ASP A 17 -50.39 -28.78 4.22
N THR A 18 -51.10 -28.52 3.13
CA THR A 18 -51.24 -29.46 2.00
C THR A 18 -49.99 -29.40 1.09
N PRO A 19 -49.20 -30.47 0.95
CA PRO A 19 -48.00 -30.45 0.12
C PRO A 19 -48.37 -30.43 -1.37
N THR A 20 -47.87 -29.45 -2.10
CA THR A 20 -48.01 -29.35 -3.56
C THR A 20 -46.63 -29.35 -4.19
N TYR A 21 -46.27 -30.47 -4.85
CA TYR A 21 -45.33 -30.63 -5.98
C TYR A 21 -44.31 -31.76 -5.77
N ASP A 22 -44.12 -32.57 -6.82
CA ASP A 22 -43.22 -33.71 -6.90
C ASP A 22 -42.45 -33.61 -8.25
N ASP A 23 -41.28 -32.96 -8.25
CA ASP A 23 -40.26 -33.08 -9.30
C ASP A 23 -38.89 -32.59 -8.79
N ASP A 24 -37.83 -33.33 -9.09
CA ASP A 24 -36.48 -33.24 -8.49
C ASP A 24 -35.47 -32.55 -9.41
N ASN A 25 -34.73 -31.54 -8.90
CA ASN A 25 -33.28 -31.34 -9.12
C ASN A 25 -32.65 -30.01 -8.60
N ASP A 26 -33.39 -29.08 -7.98
CA ASP A 26 -32.79 -27.92 -7.28
C ASP A 26 -33.53 -27.62 -5.95
N PRO A 27 -32.87 -27.80 -4.79
CA PRO A 27 -33.49 -27.52 -3.49
C PRO A 27 -34.05 -26.11 -3.39
N LEU A 28 -33.33 -25.10 -3.90
CA LEU A 28 -33.72 -23.70 -3.77
C LEU A 28 -34.97 -23.38 -4.62
N VAL A 29 -35.11 -24.04 -5.76
CA VAL A 29 -36.29 -23.92 -6.64
C VAL A 29 -37.50 -24.61 -6.01
N ARG A 30 -37.33 -25.83 -5.46
CA ARG A 30 -38.38 -26.55 -4.72
C ARG A 30 -38.88 -25.73 -3.53
N TYR A 31 -37.97 -25.12 -2.76
CA TYR A 31 -38.34 -24.29 -1.61
C TYR A 31 -39.04 -22.99 -2.01
N ASN A 32 -38.60 -22.32 -3.08
CA ASN A 32 -39.29 -21.13 -3.58
C ASN A 32 -40.69 -21.48 -4.10
N ALA A 33 -40.87 -22.64 -4.75
CA ALA A 33 -42.18 -23.11 -5.19
C ALA A 33 -43.11 -23.41 -3.99
N GLU A 34 -42.59 -24.00 -2.91
CA GLU A 34 -43.34 -24.26 -1.69
C GLU A 34 -43.80 -22.97 -0.99
N ILE A 35 -42.90 -21.99 -0.84
CA ILE A 35 -43.22 -20.67 -0.27
C ILE A 35 -44.24 -19.95 -1.15
N ASN A 36 -44.04 -19.96 -2.47
CA ASN A 36 -44.97 -19.31 -3.40
C ASN A 36 -46.35 -19.97 -3.35
N SER A 37 -46.45 -21.29 -3.18
CA SER A 37 -47.71 -22.02 -3.04
C SER A 37 -48.45 -21.65 -1.74
N LYS A 38 -47.74 -21.63 -0.61
CA LYS A 38 -48.29 -21.23 0.70
C LYS A 38 -48.79 -19.78 0.69
N ILE A 39 -48.01 -18.86 0.13
CA ILE A 39 -48.43 -17.46 -0.03
C ILE A 39 -49.61 -17.34 -1.01
N LEU A 40 -49.66 -18.15 -2.08
CA LEU A 40 -50.77 -18.15 -3.03
C LEU A 40 -52.09 -18.56 -2.36
N VAL A 41 -52.09 -19.60 -1.53
CA VAL A 41 -53.27 -20.07 -0.80
C VAL A 41 -53.80 -18.97 0.11
N ALA A 42 -52.92 -18.30 0.86
CA ALA A 42 -53.28 -17.18 1.73
C ALA A 42 -53.90 -15.99 0.96
N LEU A 43 -53.43 -15.73 -0.27
CA LEU A 43 -53.94 -14.67 -1.14
C LEU A 43 -55.22 -15.06 -1.90
N CYS A 44 -55.42 -16.33 -2.26
CA CYS A 44 -56.70 -16.80 -2.82
C CYS A 44 -57.83 -16.73 -1.78
N LEU A 45 -57.52 -16.97 -0.50
CA LEU A 45 -58.44 -16.73 0.61
C LEU A 45 -58.81 -15.24 0.75
N TRP A 46 -57.84 -14.33 0.53
CA TRP A 46 -58.08 -12.89 0.49
C TRP A 46 -59.06 -12.49 -0.61
N GLU A 47 -58.96 -13.10 -1.80
CA GLU A 47 -59.82 -12.79 -2.94
C GLU A 47 -61.30 -13.12 -2.66
N GLY A 48 -61.58 -14.21 -1.94
CA GLY A 48 -62.93 -14.57 -1.49
C GLY A 48 -63.54 -13.62 -0.44
N VAL A 49 -62.70 -12.81 0.20
CA VAL A 49 -63.05 -11.92 1.32
C VAL A 49 -63.29 -10.47 0.87
N LEU A 50 -62.96 -10.13 -0.38
CA LEU A 50 -63.15 -8.79 -0.95
C LEU A 50 -64.62 -8.30 -0.94
N THR A 51 -65.58 -9.20 -0.77
CA THR A 51 -67.03 -8.92 -0.70
C THR A 51 -67.56 -8.61 0.71
N LEU A 52 -66.74 -8.74 1.76
CA LEU A 52 -67.17 -8.56 3.17
C LEU A 52 -67.07 -7.09 3.66
N PRO A 53 -67.65 -6.70 4.81
CA PRO A 53 -67.51 -5.36 5.38
C PRO A 53 -66.06 -4.97 5.71
N TRP A 54 -65.73 -3.67 5.73
CA TRP A 54 -64.35 -3.16 5.87
C TRP A 54 -63.65 -3.61 7.16
N GLU A 55 -64.36 -3.61 8.31
CA GLU A 55 -63.73 -4.02 9.57
C GLU A 55 -63.30 -5.50 9.55
N VAL A 56 -64.05 -6.35 8.86
CA VAL A 56 -63.74 -7.78 8.68
C VAL A 56 -62.61 -7.95 7.65
N ARG A 57 -62.64 -7.17 6.55
CA ARG A 57 -61.57 -7.15 5.53
C ARG A 57 -60.22 -6.74 6.11
N SER A 58 -60.17 -5.70 6.94
CA SER A 58 -58.91 -5.22 7.54
C SER A 58 -58.31 -6.23 8.52
N ARG A 59 -59.16 -6.97 9.25
CA ARG A 59 -58.71 -7.98 10.21
C ARG A 59 -58.17 -9.22 9.50
N ILE A 60 -58.89 -9.72 8.50
CA ILE A 60 -58.42 -10.84 7.66
C ILE A 60 -57.16 -10.45 6.87
N ALA A 61 -57.09 -9.20 6.41
CA ALA A 61 -55.91 -8.67 5.75
C ALA A 61 -54.67 -8.68 6.65
N GLY A 62 -54.84 -8.27 7.90
CA GLY A 62 -53.79 -8.37 8.93
C GLY A 62 -53.36 -9.81 9.16
N THR A 63 -54.30 -10.75 9.27
CA THR A 63 -54.01 -12.19 9.44
C THR A 63 -53.23 -12.76 8.26
N VAL A 64 -53.65 -12.49 7.02
CA VAL A 64 -52.96 -12.98 5.81
C VAL A 64 -51.54 -12.40 5.72
N LEU A 65 -51.36 -11.12 6.02
CA LEU A 65 -50.03 -10.50 6.04
C LEU A 65 -49.12 -11.11 7.12
N ARG A 66 -49.65 -11.35 8.31
CA ARG A 66 -48.90 -12.01 9.40
C ARG A 66 -48.45 -13.40 8.98
N ILE A 67 -49.32 -14.20 8.38
CA ILE A 67 -49.00 -15.54 7.87
C ILE A 67 -47.93 -15.47 6.77
N ILE A 68 -48.04 -14.52 5.84
CA ILE A 68 -47.02 -14.30 4.80
C ILE A 68 -45.67 -13.97 5.45
N PHE A 69 -45.65 -13.13 6.49
CA PHE A 69 -44.42 -12.78 7.19
C PHE A 69 -43.87 -13.91 8.06
N ASP A 70 -44.69 -14.73 8.71
CA ASP A 70 -44.25 -15.93 9.44
C ASP A 70 -43.59 -16.94 8.49
N VAL A 71 -44.22 -17.20 7.35
CA VAL A 71 -43.69 -18.13 6.33
C VAL A 71 -42.38 -17.61 5.71
N VAL A 72 -42.23 -16.29 5.55
CA VAL A 72 -41.04 -15.67 4.96
C VAL A 72 -39.90 -15.49 5.98
N SER A 73 -40.20 -15.23 7.25
CA SER A 73 -39.21 -14.99 8.32
C SER A 73 -38.56 -16.28 8.82
N GLY A 74 -39.25 -17.43 8.78
CA GLY A 74 -38.70 -18.73 9.16
C GLY A 74 -37.62 -19.30 8.23
N TYR A 75 -37.15 -18.55 7.22
CA TYR A 75 -36.21 -19.00 6.20
C TYR A 75 -34.74 -18.64 6.51
N PRO A 76 -33.77 -19.56 6.32
CA PRO A 76 -32.34 -19.27 6.46
C PRO A 76 -31.87 -18.21 5.44
N GLY A 77 -31.59 -16.98 5.93
CA GLY A 77 -31.20 -15.84 5.10
C GLY A 77 -32.32 -14.80 4.87
N SER A 78 -33.49 -14.97 5.50
CA SER A 78 -34.49 -13.91 5.58
C SER A 78 -33.94 -12.73 6.38
N LEU A 79 -34.06 -11.52 5.83
CA LEU A 79 -33.65 -10.28 6.49
C LEU A 79 -34.79 -9.66 7.31
N ILE A 80 -35.98 -10.28 7.31
CA ILE A 80 -37.17 -9.77 8.00
C ILE A 80 -37.03 -10.02 9.50
N SER A 81 -37.19 -8.97 10.31
CA SER A 81 -37.04 -9.09 11.77
C SER A 81 -38.13 -9.98 12.37
N PRO A 82 -37.78 -11.04 13.14
CA PRO A 82 -38.76 -11.85 13.87
C PRO A 82 -39.60 -11.05 14.87
N SER A 83 -39.09 -9.90 15.33
CA SER A 83 -39.79 -9.00 16.25
C SER A 83 -41.02 -8.32 15.65
N LEU A 84 -41.16 -8.31 14.31
CA LEU A 84 -42.35 -7.80 13.63
C LEU A 84 -43.55 -8.75 13.75
N LEU A 85 -43.34 -10.01 14.14
CA LEU A 85 -44.35 -11.08 14.07
C LEU A 85 -45.17 -11.24 15.35
N SER A 86 -44.59 -10.96 16.53
CA SER A 86 -45.25 -11.21 17.81
C SER A 86 -46.49 -10.33 18.04
N ASP A 87 -46.51 -9.12 17.44
CA ASP A 87 -47.54 -8.10 17.67
C ASP A 87 -47.87 -7.28 16.39
N PHE A 88 -47.86 -7.90 15.20
CA PHE A 88 -48.05 -7.18 13.93
C PHE A 88 -49.44 -6.52 13.79
N GLU A 89 -49.48 -5.18 13.83
CA GLU A 89 -50.63 -4.39 13.36
C GLU A 89 -50.27 -3.60 12.11
N MET A 90 -51.16 -3.58 11.09
CA MET A 90 -50.93 -2.85 9.82
C MET A 90 -50.61 -1.34 10.04
N GLN A 91 -50.99 -0.81 11.20
CA GLN A 91 -50.74 0.57 11.62
C GLN A 91 -49.26 0.87 11.93
N MET A 92 -48.46 -0.15 12.26
CA MET A 92 -47.01 -0.02 12.57
C MET A 92 -46.16 0.31 11.34
N ILE A 93 -46.65 0.03 10.13
CA ILE A 93 -46.02 0.44 8.90
C ILE A 93 -46.38 1.91 8.64
N PRO A 94 -45.40 2.83 8.45
CA PRO A 94 -45.68 4.23 8.15
C PRO A 94 -46.63 4.37 6.96
N GLU A 95 -47.63 5.26 7.05
CA GLU A 95 -48.69 5.41 6.04
C GLU A 95 -48.16 5.52 4.61
N ARG A 96 -47.03 6.19 4.41
CA ARG A 96 -46.38 6.35 3.09
C ARG A 96 -45.94 5.04 2.42
N PHE A 97 -45.69 3.99 3.20
CA PHE A 97 -45.19 2.70 2.69
C PHE A 97 -46.29 1.65 2.53
N ARG A 98 -47.47 1.86 3.13
CA ARG A 98 -48.60 0.92 3.02
C ARG A 98 -49.07 0.73 1.56
N PRO A 99 -49.20 1.77 0.71
CA PRO A 99 -49.58 1.59 -0.70
C PRO A 99 -48.53 0.79 -1.49
N ILE A 100 -47.24 1.02 -1.23
CA ILE A 100 -46.12 0.33 -1.89
C ILE A 100 -46.12 -1.15 -1.51
N LEU A 101 -46.33 -1.46 -0.23
CA LEU A 101 -46.42 -2.85 0.22
C LEU A 101 -47.62 -3.55 -0.42
N VAL A 102 -48.80 -2.92 -0.40
CA VAL A 102 -50.03 -3.48 -1.00
C VAL A 102 -49.86 -3.68 -2.51
N GLN A 103 -49.27 -2.72 -3.22
CA GLN A 103 -49.01 -2.82 -4.64
C GLN A 103 -47.98 -3.93 -4.94
N THR A 104 -46.91 -4.02 -4.17
CA THR A 104 -45.89 -5.08 -4.33
C THR A 104 -46.47 -6.46 -4.06
N LEU A 105 -47.35 -6.60 -3.07
CA LEU A 105 -48.10 -7.84 -2.81
C LEU A 105 -49.02 -8.21 -3.97
N TYR A 106 -49.73 -7.24 -4.52
CA TYR A 106 -50.64 -7.44 -5.65
C TYR A 106 -49.89 -7.83 -6.94
N GLU A 107 -48.78 -7.17 -7.23
CA GLU A 107 -47.92 -7.50 -8.37
C GLU A 107 -47.25 -8.88 -8.20
N ALA A 108 -46.76 -9.18 -7.00
CA ALA A 108 -46.17 -10.48 -6.66
C ALA A 108 -47.22 -11.60 -6.76
N TRP A 109 -48.46 -11.32 -6.36
CA TRP A 109 -49.60 -12.24 -6.50
C TRP A 109 -49.90 -12.54 -7.97
N GLN A 110 -50.04 -11.51 -8.81
CA GLN A 110 -50.28 -11.69 -10.24
C GLN A 110 -49.13 -12.46 -10.93
N ALA A 111 -47.89 -12.19 -10.53
CA ALA A 111 -46.70 -12.82 -11.10
C ALA A 111 -46.38 -14.20 -10.50
N ARG A 112 -47.04 -14.59 -9.40
CA ARG A 112 -46.70 -15.77 -8.57
C ARG A 112 -45.23 -15.82 -8.13
N ASP A 113 -44.59 -14.66 -7.93
CA ASP A 113 -43.19 -14.52 -7.48
C ASP A 113 -43.07 -13.53 -6.31
N PHE A 114 -42.80 -14.06 -5.12
CA PHE A 114 -42.72 -13.29 -3.88
C PHE A 114 -41.28 -12.92 -3.48
N LYS A 115 -40.28 -13.13 -4.34
CA LYS A 115 -38.88 -12.75 -4.08
C LYS A 115 -38.71 -11.25 -3.81
N ARG A 116 -39.49 -10.40 -4.47
CA ARG A 116 -39.47 -8.94 -4.25
C ARG A 116 -39.92 -8.54 -2.85
N LEU A 117 -40.93 -9.23 -2.31
CA LEU A 117 -41.46 -8.95 -0.97
C LEU A 117 -40.40 -9.17 0.12
N ARG A 118 -39.60 -10.24 -0.01
CA ARG A 118 -38.51 -10.61 0.91
C ARG A 118 -37.36 -9.60 0.97
N ASN A 119 -37.23 -8.76 -0.05
CA ASN A 119 -36.12 -7.83 -0.20
C ASN A 119 -36.49 -6.37 0.10
N LEU A 120 -37.72 -6.09 0.53
CA LEU A 120 -38.15 -4.71 0.85
C LEU A 120 -37.34 -4.17 2.04
N GLU A 121 -36.61 -3.07 1.81
CA GLU A 121 -35.66 -2.50 2.77
C GLU A 121 -36.29 -2.12 4.12
N PHE A 122 -37.54 -1.64 4.12
CA PHE A 122 -38.23 -1.21 5.34
C PHE A 122 -38.74 -2.36 6.23
N LEU A 123 -38.64 -3.61 5.76
CA LEU A 123 -38.97 -4.81 6.55
C LEU A 123 -37.73 -5.46 7.15
N ARG A 124 -36.53 -4.92 6.87
CA ARG A 124 -35.26 -5.44 7.38
C ARG A 124 -34.99 -4.95 8.80
N GLU A 125 -34.21 -5.69 9.59
CA GLU A 125 -33.67 -5.15 10.84
C GLU A 125 -32.90 -3.85 10.59
N PRO A 126 -33.11 -2.80 11.39
CA PRO A 126 -32.25 -1.63 11.34
C PRO A 126 -30.83 -2.10 11.64
N GLU A 127 -29.88 -1.81 10.75
CA GLU A 127 -28.48 -2.10 10.99
C GLU A 127 -28.09 -1.55 12.36
N VAL A 128 -27.86 -2.45 13.33
CA VAL A 128 -27.09 -2.10 14.52
C VAL A 128 -25.76 -1.61 13.96
N PRO A 129 -25.35 -0.35 14.20
CA PRO A 129 -24.08 0.11 13.68
C PRO A 129 -23.03 -0.85 14.25
N ALA A 130 -22.38 -1.61 13.36
CA ALA A 130 -21.28 -2.46 13.74
C ALA A 130 -20.36 -1.62 14.61
N THR A 131 -20.00 -2.11 15.80
CA THR A 131 -18.93 -1.50 16.59
C THR A 131 -17.80 -1.17 15.63
N PRO A 132 -17.42 0.12 15.47
CA PRO A 132 -16.44 0.51 14.47
C PRO A 132 -15.21 -0.38 14.60
N ASP A 133 -14.72 -0.93 13.49
CA ASP A 133 -13.44 -1.63 13.52
C ASP A 133 -12.42 -0.67 14.14
N LYS A 134 -11.80 -1.06 15.27
CA LYS A 134 -10.81 -0.23 15.98
C LYS A 134 -9.75 0.32 15.03
N ARG A 135 -9.44 -0.42 13.95
CA ARG A 135 -8.50 -0.02 12.90
C ARG A 135 -9.04 1.09 12.01
N GLU A 136 -10.32 1.05 11.64
CA GLU A 136 -10.97 2.09 10.86
C GLU A 136 -11.01 3.40 11.65
N THR A 137 -11.40 3.35 12.93
CA THR A 137 -11.36 4.53 13.81
C THR A 137 -9.93 5.05 13.96
N LEU A 138 -8.94 4.17 14.13
CA LEU A 138 -7.54 4.59 14.22
C LEU A 138 -7.08 5.31 12.94
N LEU A 139 -7.42 4.79 11.76
CA LEU A 139 -7.07 5.42 10.48
C LEU A 139 -7.78 6.76 10.28
N HIS A 140 -9.05 6.87 10.69
CA HIS A 140 -9.81 8.12 10.67
C HIS A 140 -9.13 9.20 11.54
N GLU A 141 -8.80 8.88 12.79
CA GLU A 141 -8.11 9.82 13.69
C GLU A 141 -6.72 10.19 13.16
N SER A 142 -5.98 9.21 12.62
CA SER A 142 -4.67 9.43 11.99
C SER A 142 -4.75 10.40 10.82
N PHE A 143 -5.81 10.29 10.02
CA PHE A 143 -6.03 11.17 8.88
C PHE A 143 -6.35 12.60 9.31
N ASN A 144 -6.95 12.79 10.48
CA ASN A 144 -7.37 14.11 10.97
C ASN A 144 -6.29 14.85 11.79
N LEU A 145 -5.17 14.21 12.12
CA LEU A 145 -4.04 14.87 12.78
C LEU A 145 -3.49 16.06 11.99
N PRO A 146 -2.90 17.08 12.65
CA PRO A 146 -2.28 18.22 11.98
C PRO A 146 -1.29 17.80 10.90
N TYR A 147 -1.43 18.39 9.71
CA TYR A 147 -0.53 18.12 8.59
C TYR A 147 0.86 18.74 8.82
N ILE A 148 1.90 18.04 8.38
CA ILE A 148 3.30 18.50 8.47
C ILE A 148 3.93 18.43 7.08
N GLY A 149 4.66 19.48 6.69
CA GLY A 149 5.33 19.60 5.40
C GLY A 149 4.65 20.60 4.46
N ASN A 150 5.22 20.77 3.27
CA ASN A 150 4.85 21.80 2.29
C ASN A 150 4.39 21.22 0.92
N VAL A 151 4.08 19.93 0.89
CA VAL A 151 3.61 19.24 -0.33
C VAL A 151 2.30 19.83 -0.87
N PRO A 152 1.29 20.22 -0.05
CA PRO A 152 0.06 20.83 -0.57
C PRO A 152 0.31 22.13 -1.33
N GLU A 153 1.24 22.97 -0.86
CA GLU A 153 1.66 24.21 -1.52
C GLU A 153 2.35 23.91 -2.86
N HIS A 154 3.28 22.97 -2.86
CA HIS A 154 4.00 22.58 -4.08
C HIS A 154 3.03 21.96 -5.11
N LEU A 155 2.19 21.01 -4.69
CA LEU A 155 1.19 20.38 -5.55
C LEU A 155 0.22 21.42 -6.14
N LEU A 156 -0.23 22.39 -5.35
CA LEU A 156 -1.10 23.46 -5.86
C LEU A 156 -0.38 24.32 -6.91
N SER A 157 0.91 24.64 -6.71
CA SER A 157 1.70 25.37 -7.71
C SER A 157 1.85 24.60 -9.03
N VAL A 158 2.01 23.27 -8.97
CA VAL A 158 2.06 22.42 -10.15
C VAL A 158 0.70 22.39 -10.85
N ILE A 159 -0.40 22.26 -10.08
CA ILE A 159 -1.76 22.28 -10.63
C ILE A 159 -2.03 23.60 -11.35
N ASP A 160 -1.77 24.73 -10.70
CA ASP A 160 -2.03 26.06 -11.27
C ASP A 160 -1.14 26.33 -12.50
N SER A 161 0.08 25.79 -12.56
CA SER A 161 0.94 25.89 -13.75
C SER A 161 0.34 25.28 -15.03
N MET A 162 -0.61 24.34 -14.89
CA MET A 162 -1.30 23.74 -16.04
C MET A 162 -2.35 24.66 -16.67
N ARG A 163 -2.89 25.64 -15.92
CA ARG A 163 -4.05 26.44 -16.35
C ARG A 163 -3.80 27.25 -17.63
N ASN A 164 -2.60 27.80 -17.75
CA ASN A 164 -2.23 28.69 -18.85
C ASN A 164 -1.52 27.94 -20.01
N ASN A 165 -1.59 26.60 -20.03
CA ASN A 165 -0.96 25.80 -21.06
C ASN A 165 -1.95 25.45 -22.18
N GLU A 166 -2.05 26.30 -23.20
CA GLU A 166 -2.93 26.11 -24.36
C GLU A 166 -2.58 24.88 -25.20
N GLN A 167 -1.38 24.33 -25.04
CA GLN A 167 -0.93 23.10 -25.70
C GLN A 167 -1.33 21.84 -24.91
N SER A 168 -1.99 21.93 -23.77
CA SER A 168 -2.39 20.75 -22.99
C SER A 168 -3.69 20.12 -23.52
N TYR A 169 -3.71 18.78 -23.66
CA TYR A 169 -4.92 18.03 -24.05
C TYR A 169 -6.06 18.21 -23.04
N ALA A 170 -5.72 18.14 -21.75
CA ALA A 170 -6.59 18.40 -20.62
C ALA A 170 -5.70 18.63 -19.38
N PRO A 171 -6.08 19.52 -18.45
CA PRO A 171 -5.35 19.78 -17.20
C PRO A 171 -5.51 18.64 -16.19
N ILE A 172 -5.00 17.45 -16.54
CA ILE A 172 -5.05 16.23 -15.73
C ILE A 172 -3.64 15.93 -15.22
N LEU A 173 -3.46 16.02 -13.91
CA LEU A 173 -2.23 15.69 -13.21
C LEU A 173 -2.31 14.30 -12.57
N PRO A 174 -1.56 13.31 -13.07
CA PRO A 174 -1.41 12.03 -12.40
C PRO A 174 -0.57 12.19 -11.14
N MET A 175 -1.09 11.80 -9.97
CA MET A 175 -0.36 11.72 -8.71
C MET A 175 -0.13 10.25 -8.36
N ILE A 176 1.13 9.81 -8.45
CA ILE A 176 1.48 8.38 -8.47
C ILE A 176 2.43 8.04 -7.34
N GLN A 177 1.94 7.24 -6.39
CA GLN A 177 2.74 6.79 -5.25
C GLN A 177 2.08 5.60 -4.53
N SER A 178 2.83 4.84 -3.73
CA SER A 178 2.27 3.75 -2.91
C SER A 178 1.33 4.23 -1.78
N SER A 179 0.64 3.27 -1.16
CA SER A 179 -0.31 3.51 -0.07
C SER A 179 0.37 4.12 1.17
N GLY A 180 -0.29 5.04 1.88
CA GLY A 180 0.25 5.62 3.12
C GLY A 180 1.27 6.76 2.95
N MET A 181 1.57 7.18 1.72
CA MET A 181 2.50 8.29 1.43
C MET A 181 1.83 9.67 1.50
N GLY A 182 0.51 9.71 1.76
CA GLY A 182 -0.24 10.96 1.97
C GLY A 182 -0.86 11.59 0.73
N LYS A 183 -1.06 10.84 -0.38
CA LYS A 183 -1.73 11.31 -1.61
C LYS A 183 -3.06 12.02 -1.31
N THR A 184 -4.02 11.27 -0.74
CA THR A 184 -5.35 11.79 -0.43
C THR A 184 -5.30 12.88 0.64
N ARG A 185 -4.43 12.73 1.64
CA ARG A 185 -4.25 13.74 2.70
C ARG A 185 -3.77 15.09 2.14
N ALA A 186 -2.84 15.10 1.17
CA ALA A 186 -2.37 16.34 0.54
C ALA A 186 -3.51 17.10 -0.17
N LEU A 187 -4.45 16.40 -0.80
CA LEU A 187 -5.61 17.02 -1.45
C LEU A 187 -6.63 17.56 -0.44
N TYR A 188 -6.83 16.88 0.68
CA TYR A 188 -7.68 17.40 1.77
C TYR A 188 -7.09 18.68 2.38
N GLU A 189 -5.76 18.77 2.47
CA GLU A 189 -5.07 20.01 2.87
C GLU A 189 -5.21 21.11 1.82
N ILE A 190 -5.18 20.80 0.52
CA ILE A 190 -5.53 21.75 -0.54
C ILE A 190 -6.98 22.22 -0.39
N GLY A 191 -7.89 21.36 0.09
CA GLY A 191 -9.28 21.70 0.44
C GLY A 191 -9.42 22.83 1.48
N LYS A 192 -8.36 23.16 2.23
CA LYS A 192 -8.30 24.33 3.13
C LYS A 192 -8.00 25.64 2.40
N LYS A 193 -7.65 25.60 1.11
CA LYS A 193 -7.21 26.75 0.29
C LYS A 193 -7.98 26.90 -1.02
N ARG A 194 -8.56 25.81 -1.52
CA ARG A 194 -9.32 25.73 -2.78
C ARG A 194 -10.54 24.83 -2.60
N ILE A 195 -11.53 25.01 -3.46
CA ILE A 195 -12.67 24.10 -3.55
C ILE A 195 -12.18 22.80 -4.19
N VAL A 196 -12.24 21.69 -3.45
CA VAL A 196 -11.87 20.36 -3.93
C VAL A 196 -13.11 19.46 -3.94
N ILE A 197 -13.42 18.89 -5.10
CA ILE A 197 -14.46 17.87 -5.27
C ILE A 197 -13.74 16.52 -5.29
N HIS A 198 -13.89 15.74 -4.21
CA HIS A 198 -13.17 14.48 -4.04
C HIS A 198 -14.05 13.27 -4.32
N CYS A 199 -13.71 12.51 -5.37
CA CYS A 199 -14.38 11.28 -5.78
C CYS A 199 -13.47 10.06 -5.50
N CYS A 200 -13.90 9.13 -4.66
CA CYS A 200 -13.19 7.89 -4.33
C CYS A 200 -13.87 6.67 -4.96
N PHE A 201 -13.25 6.05 -5.96
CA PHE A 201 -13.84 4.93 -6.71
C PHE A 201 -13.49 3.55 -6.18
N ARG A 202 -12.85 3.45 -5.00
CA ARG A 202 -12.38 2.19 -4.42
C ARG A 202 -13.47 1.11 -4.41
N GLU A 203 -13.11 -0.14 -4.67
CA GLU A 203 -14.03 -1.30 -4.58
C GLU A 203 -14.49 -1.55 -3.13
N ASN A 204 -15.74 -2.03 -2.96
CA ASN A 204 -16.28 -2.46 -1.66
C ASN A 204 -15.83 -3.90 -1.34
N ASP A 205 -14.56 -4.23 -1.55
CA ASP A 205 -14.10 -5.56 -1.19
C ASP A 205 -13.79 -5.59 0.31
N SER A 206 -14.41 -6.55 0.99
CA SER A 206 -14.07 -6.95 2.36
C SER A 206 -12.57 -7.17 2.55
N SER A 207 -11.81 -7.52 1.50
CA SER A 207 -10.36 -7.69 1.52
C SER A 207 -9.55 -6.38 1.69
N VAL A 208 -10.18 -5.21 1.49
CA VAL A 208 -9.55 -3.88 1.63
C VAL A 208 -9.70 -3.37 3.06
N PHE A 209 -9.19 -4.13 4.03
CA PHE A 209 -9.36 -3.89 5.47
C PHE A 209 -8.76 -2.57 6.01
N MET A 210 -8.10 -1.73 5.20
CA MET A 210 -7.23 -0.65 5.71
C MET A 210 -7.03 0.53 4.75
N SER A 211 -8.13 1.17 4.32
CA SER A 211 -8.08 2.32 3.42
C SER A 211 -9.05 3.42 3.85
N TYR A 212 -8.55 4.65 3.90
CA TYR A 212 -9.32 5.85 4.16
C TYR A 212 -8.95 6.90 3.10
N PRO A 213 -9.89 7.73 2.60
CA PRO A 213 -11.31 7.85 2.97
C PRO A 213 -12.18 6.72 2.39
N PRO A 214 -13.40 6.49 2.89
CA PRO A 214 -14.29 5.45 2.38
C PRO A 214 -14.76 5.72 0.93
N PRO A 215 -15.17 4.67 0.18
CA PRO A 215 -15.58 4.81 -1.21
C PRO A 215 -16.88 5.60 -1.39
N ASP A 216 -16.98 6.31 -2.51
CA ASP A 216 -18.19 7.00 -2.96
C ASP A 216 -19.05 6.04 -3.80
N VAL A 217 -19.68 5.09 -3.09
CA VAL A 217 -20.38 3.93 -3.65
C VAL A 217 -21.38 4.31 -4.74
N ALA A 218 -22.27 5.28 -4.49
CA ALA A 218 -23.30 5.68 -5.46
C ALA A 218 -22.70 6.21 -6.77
N LEU A 219 -21.67 7.06 -6.67
CA LEU A 219 -20.97 7.61 -7.83
C LEU A 219 -20.22 6.52 -8.60
N ARG A 220 -19.45 5.68 -7.89
CA ARG A 220 -18.70 4.57 -8.47
C ARG A 220 -19.62 3.60 -9.22
N ASP A 221 -20.67 3.14 -8.55
CA ASP A 221 -21.58 2.13 -9.09
C ASP A 221 -22.38 2.67 -10.28
N TYR A 222 -22.68 3.97 -10.31
CA TYR A 222 -23.23 4.62 -11.49
C TYR A 222 -22.24 4.55 -12.65
N LEU A 223 -21.01 5.04 -12.47
CA LEU A 223 -20.00 5.06 -13.55
C LEU A 223 -19.70 3.65 -14.09
N LEU A 224 -19.64 2.62 -13.24
CA LEU A 224 -19.41 1.23 -13.64
C LEU A 224 -20.56 0.62 -14.45
N LYS A 225 -21.76 1.22 -14.42
CA LYS A 225 -22.91 0.82 -15.25
C LYS A 225 -22.93 1.51 -16.62
N ALA A 226 -21.96 2.38 -16.92
CA ALA A 226 -21.88 3.02 -18.23
C ALA A 226 -21.87 1.96 -19.36
N PRO A 227 -22.52 2.26 -20.51
CA PRO A 227 -22.39 1.43 -21.70
C PRO A 227 -20.93 1.19 -22.04
N SER A 228 -20.59 0.00 -22.54
CA SER A 228 -19.20 -0.24 -22.98
C SER A 228 -18.86 0.77 -24.08
N PRO A 229 -17.71 1.46 -23.96
CA PRO A 229 -17.24 2.36 -25.00
C PRO A 229 -16.88 1.61 -26.30
N GLN A 230 -16.70 0.27 -26.25
CA GLN A 230 -16.47 -0.54 -27.45
C GLN A 230 -17.77 -0.82 -28.21
N ASP A 231 -18.89 -0.97 -27.50
CA ASP A 231 -20.20 -1.23 -28.10
C ASP A 231 -20.80 0.07 -28.65
N ASN A 232 -20.73 1.16 -27.87
CA ASN A 232 -21.25 2.46 -28.27
C ASN A 232 -20.54 3.60 -27.53
N GLU A 233 -19.49 4.14 -28.15
CA GLU A 233 -18.68 5.24 -27.64
C GLU A 233 -19.51 6.48 -27.28
N GLY A 234 -20.49 6.82 -28.14
CA GLY A 234 -21.35 7.99 -27.96
C GLY A 234 -22.26 7.88 -26.74
N SER A 235 -22.89 6.71 -26.56
CA SER A 235 -23.73 6.43 -25.40
C SER A 235 -22.93 6.40 -24.10
N CYS A 236 -21.72 5.83 -24.10
CA CYS A 236 -20.82 5.86 -22.94
C CYS A 236 -20.44 7.31 -22.57
N LYS A 237 -20.07 8.12 -23.58
CA LYS A 237 -19.75 9.54 -23.37
C LYS A 237 -20.95 10.32 -22.83
N ALA A 238 -22.14 10.17 -23.40
CA ALA A 238 -23.36 10.83 -22.94
C ALA A 238 -23.70 10.45 -21.49
N TYR A 239 -23.50 9.18 -21.13
CA TYR A 239 -23.71 8.69 -19.77
C TYR A 239 -22.77 9.37 -18.76
N ILE A 240 -21.48 9.52 -19.11
CA ILE A 240 -20.51 10.26 -18.29
C ILE A 240 -20.83 11.77 -18.27
N GLN A 241 -21.29 12.35 -19.38
CA GLN A 241 -21.69 13.76 -19.41
C GLN A 241 -22.88 14.03 -18.46
N ALA A 242 -23.83 13.11 -18.36
CA ALA A 242 -24.99 13.23 -17.46
C ALA A 242 -24.58 13.35 -15.99
N ILE A 243 -23.66 12.51 -15.52
CA ILE A 243 -23.19 12.56 -14.13
C ILE A 243 -22.42 13.87 -13.83
N PHE A 244 -21.56 14.33 -14.74
CA PHE A 244 -20.84 15.60 -14.55
C PHE A 244 -21.76 16.82 -14.60
N TYR A 245 -22.79 16.79 -15.44
CA TYR A 245 -23.80 17.85 -15.48
C TYR A 245 -24.58 17.94 -14.17
N ALA A 246 -25.07 16.80 -13.66
CA ALA A 246 -25.75 16.73 -12.37
C ALA A 246 -24.83 17.14 -11.20
N LEU A 247 -23.55 16.74 -11.25
CA LEU A 247 -22.53 17.15 -10.28
C LEU A 247 -22.35 18.66 -10.28
N PHE A 248 -22.10 19.30 -11.43
CA PHE A 248 -21.88 20.74 -11.52
C PHE A 248 -23.12 21.55 -11.13
N LYS A 249 -24.32 21.11 -11.51
CA LYS A 249 -25.57 21.74 -11.02
C LYS A 249 -25.77 21.59 -9.52
N SER A 250 -25.29 20.50 -8.92
CA SER A 250 -25.35 20.31 -7.46
C SER A 250 -24.32 21.19 -6.74
N VAL A 251 -23.14 21.37 -7.32
CA VAL A 251 -22.09 22.29 -6.83
C VAL A 251 -22.56 23.74 -6.91
N LEU A 252 -23.13 24.15 -8.06
CA LEU A 252 -23.73 25.48 -8.25
C LEU A 252 -24.81 25.77 -7.20
N ALA A 253 -25.67 24.80 -6.88
CA ALA A 253 -26.68 24.97 -5.85
C ALA A 253 -26.08 25.28 -4.47
N VAL A 254 -24.94 24.68 -4.11
CA VAL A 254 -24.21 25.05 -2.88
C VAL A 254 -23.68 26.47 -2.96
N ILE A 255 -23.02 26.81 -4.06
CA ILE A 255 -22.44 28.14 -4.29
C ILE A 255 -23.52 29.21 -4.15
N ASP A 256 -24.68 29.00 -4.77
CA ASP A 256 -25.80 29.94 -4.75
C ASP A 256 -26.41 30.10 -3.35
N LEU A 257 -26.57 29.00 -2.61
CA LEU A 257 -27.07 29.05 -1.22
C LEU A 257 -26.15 29.89 -0.34
N VAL A 258 -24.84 29.68 -0.43
CA VAL A 258 -23.84 30.41 0.37
C VAL A 258 -23.72 31.86 -0.10
N LYS A 259 -23.78 32.15 -1.40
CA LYS A 259 -23.75 33.54 -1.90
C LYS A 259 -24.93 34.38 -1.42
N ARG A 260 -26.11 33.78 -1.20
CA ARG A 260 -27.30 34.48 -0.68
C ARG A 260 -27.20 34.77 0.80
N ASP A 261 -26.52 33.89 1.54
CA ASP A 261 -26.31 34.01 2.98
C ASP A 261 -24.94 33.42 3.31
N ASN A 262 -23.93 34.29 3.42
CA ASN A 262 -22.56 33.86 3.71
C ASN A 262 -22.43 33.22 5.11
N ASP A 263 -23.41 33.45 5.99
CA ASP A 263 -23.47 32.89 7.34
C ASP A 263 -24.37 31.64 7.42
N ILE A 264 -24.85 31.13 6.27
CA ILE A 264 -25.68 29.94 6.22
C ILE A 264 -24.99 28.77 6.93
N SER A 265 -25.70 28.10 7.83
CA SER A 265 -25.10 26.99 8.54
C SER A 265 -24.84 25.81 7.60
N HIS A 266 -23.75 25.08 7.81
CA HIS A 266 -23.46 23.87 7.02
C HIS A 266 -24.62 22.86 7.09
N ARG A 267 -25.28 22.77 8.25
CA ARG A 267 -26.48 21.95 8.45
C ARG A 267 -27.62 22.34 7.51
N ASP A 268 -27.82 23.63 7.25
CA ASP A 268 -28.88 24.12 6.37
C ASP A 268 -28.55 23.86 4.90
N VAL A 269 -27.28 23.99 4.50
CA VAL A 269 -26.81 23.52 3.20
C VAL A 269 -27.07 22.02 3.03
N MET A 270 -26.76 21.20 4.04
CA MET A 270 -27.02 19.75 3.97
C MET A 270 -28.50 19.39 4.03
N ARG A 271 -29.38 20.23 4.62
CA ARG A 271 -30.83 20.02 4.56
C ARG A 271 -31.36 20.08 3.14
N TYR A 272 -30.77 20.89 2.25
CA TYR A 272 -31.13 20.91 0.83
C TYR A 272 -30.95 19.51 0.21
N PHE A 273 -29.78 18.90 0.39
CA PHE A 273 -29.48 17.57 -0.17
C PHE A 273 -30.31 16.45 0.46
N ARG A 274 -30.57 16.51 1.79
CA ARG A 274 -31.37 15.49 2.50
C ARG A 274 -32.88 15.57 2.19
N ARG A 275 -33.41 16.75 1.89
CA ARG A 275 -34.85 16.96 1.59
C ARG A 275 -35.19 16.68 0.13
N SER A 276 -34.26 16.88 -0.80
CA SER A 276 -34.50 16.65 -2.23
C SER A 276 -34.79 15.19 -2.63
N GLY A 277 -34.68 14.22 -1.71
CA GLY A 277 -35.23 12.87 -1.90
C GLY A 277 -36.77 12.77 -1.77
N SER A 278 -37.47 13.89 -1.54
CA SER A 278 -38.93 13.95 -1.48
C SER A 278 -39.47 15.26 -2.07
N SER A 279 -39.84 15.22 -3.35
CA SER A 279 -40.67 16.17 -4.11
C SER A 279 -40.16 17.60 -4.41
N ASN A 280 -40.21 17.92 -5.71
CA ASN A 280 -40.52 19.20 -6.38
C ASN A 280 -40.16 20.53 -5.69
N ASN A 281 -38.88 20.88 -5.67
CA ASN A 281 -38.49 22.30 -5.66
C ASN A 281 -37.81 22.65 -6.99
N SER A 282 -38.45 23.55 -7.73
CA SER A 282 -37.97 24.10 -9.00
C SER A 282 -36.58 24.75 -8.85
N PRO A 283 -35.75 24.75 -9.90
CA PRO A 283 -34.46 25.44 -9.89
C PRO A 283 -34.68 26.93 -9.62
N VAL A 284 -33.94 27.48 -8.66
CA VAL A 284 -33.96 28.91 -8.40
C VAL A 284 -33.14 29.61 -9.49
N PRO A 285 -33.63 30.68 -10.13
CA PRO A 285 -32.89 31.39 -11.17
C PRO A 285 -31.54 31.91 -10.67
N LEU A 286 -30.52 31.88 -11.55
CA LEU A 286 -29.24 32.55 -11.34
C LEU A 286 -29.51 34.05 -11.13
N GLY A 287 -29.11 34.58 -9.97
CA GLY A 287 -29.06 36.02 -9.74
C GLY A 287 -27.84 36.61 -10.45
N ASP A 288 -27.95 37.86 -10.91
CA ASP A 288 -26.90 38.57 -11.64
C ASP A 288 -25.53 38.41 -10.98
N THR A 289 -24.54 38.03 -11.80
CA THR A 289 -23.14 37.80 -11.43
C THR A 289 -22.50 39.08 -10.94
N GLN A 290 -22.59 39.36 -9.63
CA GLN A 290 -21.62 40.21 -8.96
C GLN A 290 -20.32 39.44 -8.73
N ASP A 291 -19.18 40.13 -8.89
CA ASP A 291 -17.86 39.60 -8.59
C ASP A 291 -17.84 38.93 -7.21
N ILE A 292 -17.30 37.71 -7.12
CA ILE A 292 -17.23 36.99 -5.86
C ILE A 292 -16.26 37.69 -4.90
N THR A 293 -16.71 37.98 -3.68
CA THR A 293 -15.82 38.52 -2.64
C THR A 293 -14.95 37.40 -2.06
N GLN A 294 -13.76 37.77 -1.56
CA GLN A 294 -12.88 36.83 -0.86
C GLN A 294 -13.61 36.12 0.29
N THR A 295 -14.47 36.84 1.03
CA THR A 295 -15.26 36.29 2.14
C THR A 295 -16.24 35.23 1.67
N ALA A 296 -17.00 35.49 0.60
CA ALA A 296 -17.96 34.53 0.04
C ALA A 296 -17.23 33.28 -0.49
N TYR A 297 -16.08 33.44 -1.14
CA TYR A 297 -15.28 32.29 -1.58
C TYR A 297 -14.80 31.44 -0.41
N LEU A 298 -14.27 32.06 0.65
CA LEU A 298 -13.82 31.34 1.84
C LEU A 298 -14.98 30.61 2.53
N ALA A 299 -16.17 31.21 2.58
CA ALA A 299 -17.38 30.53 3.08
C ALA A 299 -17.70 29.28 2.24
N ILE A 300 -17.78 29.42 0.91
CA ILE A 300 -18.02 28.29 -0.01
C ILE A 300 -16.96 27.21 0.18
N GLN A 301 -15.69 27.58 0.14
CA GLN A 301 -14.55 26.67 0.31
C GLN A 301 -14.62 25.93 1.65
N ASN A 302 -15.02 26.59 2.73
CA ASN A 302 -15.21 25.93 4.03
C ASN A 302 -16.38 24.93 4.01
N HIS A 303 -17.50 25.25 3.35
CA HIS A 303 -18.60 24.29 3.19
C HIS A 303 -18.17 23.06 2.39
N PHE A 304 -17.44 23.24 1.28
CA PHE A 304 -16.92 22.13 0.49
C PHE A 304 -15.91 21.29 1.27
N LYS A 305 -15.03 21.94 2.05
CA LYS A 305 -14.11 21.25 2.95
C LYS A 305 -14.87 20.35 3.94
N ILE A 306 -15.85 20.90 4.67
CA ILE A 306 -16.63 20.11 5.65
C ILE A 306 -17.39 18.97 4.96
N LEU A 307 -18.00 19.25 3.81
CA LEU A 307 -18.76 18.28 3.01
C LEU A 307 -17.90 17.06 2.62
N PHE A 308 -16.70 17.31 2.10
CA PHE A 308 -15.82 16.26 1.60
C PHE A 308 -14.97 15.60 2.70
N ASP A 309 -14.75 16.29 3.83
CA ASP A 309 -14.12 15.75 5.03
C ASP A 309 -15.02 14.75 5.78
N THR A 310 -16.35 14.90 5.67
CA THR A 310 -17.33 14.13 6.43
C THR A 310 -17.95 13.01 5.56
N PRO A 311 -17.64 11.72 5.79
CA PRO A 311 -18.09 10.62 4.92
C PRO A 311 -19.61 10.54 4.71
N HIS A 312 -20.40 10.76 5.75
CA HIS A 312 -21.87 10.70 5.66
C HIS A 312 -22.46 11.86 4.84
N GLU A 313 -21.84 13.05 4.90
CA GLU A 313 -22.30 14.22 4.13
C GLU A 313 -21.90 14.09 2.67
N ARG A 314 -20.68 13.61 2.40
CA ARG A 314 -20.23 13.26 1.06
C ARG A 314 -21.13 12.20 0.41
N ARG A 315 -21.54 11.17 1.16
CA ARG A 315 -22.50 10.16 0.68
C ARG A 315 -23.84 10.80 0.29
N ALA A 316 -24.43 11.59 1.19
CA ALA A 316 -25.70 12.27 0.93
C ALA A 316 -25.64 13.22 -0.28
N PHE A 317 -24.50 13.89 -0.49
CA PHE A 317 -24.28 14.71 -1.67
C PHE A 317 -24.26 13.89 -2.96
N TYR A 318 -23.52 12.77 -3.00
CA TYR A 318 -23.48 11.92 -4.18
C TYR A 318 -24.81 11.21 -4.45
N ASP A 319 -25.54 10.79 -3.42
CA ASP A 319 -26.90 10.25 -3.59
C ASP A 319 -27.83 11.27 -4.23
N HIS A 320 -27.75 12.55 -3.83
CA HIS A 320 -28.48 13.64 -4.47
C HIS A 320 -28.06 13.85 -5.93
N VAL A 321 -26.76 13.79 -6.22
CA VAL A 321 -26.26 13.90 -7.60
C VAL A 321 -26.86 12.79 -8.47
N ILE A 322 -26.87 11.53 -8.00
CA ILE A 322 -27.47 10.41 -8.74
C ILE A 322 -28.98 10.61 -8.92
N PHE A 323 -29.69 11.06 -7.88
CA PHE A 323 -31.12 11.35 -7.97
C PHE A 323 -31.42 12.41 -9.04
N LYS A 324 -30.65 13.50 -9.07
CA LYS A 324 -30.81 14.58 -10.06
C LYS A 324 -30.66 14.11 -11.50
N ILE A 325 -29.84 13.09 -11.78
CA ILE A 325 -29.69 12.56 -13.13
C ILE A 325 -31.03 12.01 -13.66
N LEU A 326 -31.83 11.41 -12.79
CA LEU A 326 -33.14 10.84 -13.17
C LEU A 326 -34.16 11.93 -13.50
N ASP A 327 -34.02 13.11 -12.90
CA ASP A 327 -34.93 14.25 -13.06
C ASP A 327 -34.49 15.23 -14.16
N MET A 328 -33.28 15.04 -14.73
CA MET A 328 -32.70 15.95 -15.72
C MET A 328 -32.66 15.33 -17.13
N PRO A 329 -32.90 16.12 -18.19
CA PRO A 329 -32.66 15.65 -19.54
C PRO A 329 -31.16 15.37 -19.75
N LEU A 330 -30.83 14.38 -20.59
CA LEU A 330 -29.45 14.10 -20.98
C LEU A 330 -28.82 15.37 -21.58
N PRO A 331 -27.71 15.87 -21.01
CA PRO A 331 -27.08 17.08 -21.50
C PRO A 331 -26.35 16.81 -22.81
N ASN A 332 -26.34 17.78 -23.72
CA ASN A 332 -25.33 17.80 -24.78
C ASN A 332 -24.02 18.43 -24.27
N THR A 333 -22.93 18.29 -25.05
CA THR A 333 -21.61 18.82 -24.68
C THR A 333 -21.65 20.33 -24.38
N ASN A 334 -22.40 21.12 -25.15
CA ASN A 334 -22.47 22.57 -24.95
C ASN A 334 -23.13 22.92 -23.61
N GLN A 335 -24.21 22.23 -23.23
CA GLN A 335 -24.88 22.44 -21.94
C GLN A 335 -23.97 22.10 -20.76
N LEU A 336 -23.17 21.03 -20.90
CA LEU A 336 -22.19 20.65 -19.90
C LEU A 336 -21.09 21.71 -19.77
N THR A 337 -20.47 22.11 -20.88
CA THR A 337 -19.41 23.13 -20.90
C THR A 337 -19.92 24.47 -20.37
N GLU A 338 -21.14 24.86 -20.70
CA GLU A 338 -21.78 26.08 -20.22
C GLU A 338 -22.06 26.04 -18.71
N THR A 339 -22.57 24.92 -18.20
CA THR A 339 -22.78 24.75 -16.75
C THR A 339 -21.47 24.74 -15.99
N ALA A 340 -20.42 24.15 -16.56
CA ALA A 340 -19.08 24.21 -15.98
C ALA A 340 -18.58 25.66 -15.97
N ARG A 341 -18.74 26.40 -17.08
CA ARG A 341 -18.41 27.83 -17.19
C ARG A 341 -19.09 28.67 -16.10
N GLU A 342 -20.41 28.52 -15.95
CA GLU A 342 -21.21 29.18 -14.89
C GLU A 342 -20.62 28.89 -13.51
N MET A 343 -20.29 27.62 -13.22
CA MET A 343 -19.71 27.20 -11.96
C MET A 343 -18.37 27.88 -11.68
N PHE A 344 -17.46 27.95 -12.66
CA PHE A 344 -16.15 28.58 -12.45
C PHE A 344 -16.24 30.08 -12.24
N GLU A 345 -16.99 30.77 -13.10
CA GLU A 345 -17.16 32.22 -12.99
C GLU A 345 -17.82 32.60 -11.65
N ALA A 346 -18.68 31.72 -11.12
CA ALA A 346 -19.27 31.93 -9.81
C ALA A 346 -18.24 31.90 -8.66
N VAL A 347 -17.08 31.25 -8.81
CA VAL A 347 -16.06 31.11 -7.74
C VAL A 347 -14.66 31.58 -8.16
N GLU A 348 -14.54 32.33 -9.25
CA GLU A 348 -13.25 32.79 -9.76
C GLU A 348 -12.76 34.03 -8.99
N LEU A 349 -11.76 33.85 -8.12
CA LEU A 349 -11.05 34.94 -7.45
C LEU A 349 -9.80 35.42 -8.20
N HIS A 350 -9.10 34.49 -8.86
CA HIS A 350 -7.82 34.74 -9.52
C HIS A 350 -7.85 34.14 -10.93
N LYS A 351 -7.42 34.92 -11.91
CA LYS A 351 -7.40 34.51 -13.33
C LYS A 351 -6.34 33.46 -13.65
N ASP A 352 -5.36 33.26 -12.77
CA ASP A 352 -4.24 32.35 -12.97
C ASP A 352 -4.36 31.01 -12.21
N HIS A 353 -5.38 30.82 -11.37
CA HIS A 353 -5.50 29.61 -10.52
C HIS A 353 -6.77 28.82 -10.78
N PHE A 354 -6.75 27.49 -10.72
CA PHE A 354 -8.00 26.73 -10.83
C PHE A 354 -8.90 27.00 -9.61
N PRO A 355 -10.13 27.55 -9.79
CA PRO A 355 -10.99 27.87 -8.65
C PRO A 355 -11.61 26.60 -8.03
N VAL A 356 -11.75 25.55 -8.84
CA VAL A 356 -12.27 24.23 -8.46
C VAL A 356 -11.30 23.16 -8.94
N ILE A 357 -10.97 22.21 -8.05
CA ILE A 357 -10.11 21.06 -8.34
C ILE A 357 -10.95 19.78 -8.22
N LEU A 358 -10.90 18.94 -9.25
CA LEU A 358 -11.51 17.61 -9.24
C LEU A 358 -10.45 16.57 -8.85
N ALA A 359 -10.64 15.89 -7.72
CA ALA A 359 -9.77 14.83 -7.24
C ALA A 359 -10.41 13.46 -7.49
N LEU A 360 -9.77 12.63 -8.30
CA LEU A 360 -10.22 11.29 -8.67
C LEU A 360 -9.31 10.24 -8.01
N ASP A 361 -9.75 9.69 -6.88
CA ASP A 361 -9.01 8.68 -6.10
C ASP A 361 -9.43 7.26 -6.49
N GLU A 362 -8.45 6.36 -6.50
CA GLU A 362 -8.59 4.96 -6.95
C GLU A 362 -9.23 4.83 -8.34
N VAL A 363 -8.86 5.72 -9.26
CA VAL A 363 -9.43 5.77 -10.62
C VAL A 363 -9.31 4.46 -11.40
N HIS A 364 -8.41 3.59 -10.95
CA HIS A 364 -8.08 2.37 -11.64
C HIS A 364 -9.25 1.39 -11.79
N VAL A 365 -10.25 1.52 -10.91
CA VAL A 365 -11.51 0.79 -11.00
C VAL A 365 -12.24 1.05 -12.32
N LEU A 366 -12.04 2.23 -12.92
CA LEU A 366 -12.64 2.60 -14.22
C LEU A 366 -11.91 2.02 -15.45
N PHE A 367 -10.81 1.30 -15.25
CA PHE A 367 -10.13 0.55 -16.33
C PHE A 367 -10.68 -0.86 -16.53
N ASN A 368 -11.32 -1.43 -15.50
CA ASN A 368 -11.75 -2.84 -15.46
C ASN A 368 -13.11 -3.09 -16.13
N ASP A 369 -13.30 -2.66 -17.39
CA ASP A 369 -14.42 -3.19 -18.16
C ASP A 369 -14.06 -4.60 -18.63
N LYS A 370 -14.62 -5.62 -17.96
CA LYS A 370 -14.41 -7.06 -18.28
C LYS A 370 -14.85 -7.45 -19.71
N ARG A 371 -15.35 -6.51 -20.51
CA ARG A 371 -15.98 -6.70 -21.82
C ARG A 371 -15.13 -6.23 -23.02
N GLY A 372 -13.93 -5.64 -22.83
CA GLY A 372 -13.05 -5.37 -23.98
C GLY A 372 -11.67 -4.78 -23.71
N SER A 373 -11.11 -4.08 -24.72
CA SER A 373 -9.70 -3.63 -24.74
C SER A 373 -9.43 -2.48 -23.75
N PRO A 374 -8.31 -2.52 -22.99
CA PRO A 374 -7.94 -1.47 -22.02
C PRO A 374 -7.75 -0.07 -22.62
N GLN A 375 -7.52 0.03 -23.94
CA GLN A 375 -7.40 1.31 -24.66
C GLN A 375 -8.74 2.08 -24.71
N TYR A 376 -9.87 1.37 -24.73
CA TYR A 376 -11.21 1.95 -24.75
C TYR A 376 -11.93 1.60 -23.46
N SER A 377 -11.58 2.28 -22.37
CA SER A 377 -12.17 2.09 -21.04
C SER A 377 -13.12 3.24 -20.68
N ILE A 378 -13.88 3.07 -19.60
CA ILE A 378 -14.72 4.14 -19.02
C ILE A 378 -13.83 5.35 -18.69
N TYR A 379 -12.62 5.12 -18.18
CA TYR A 379 -11.66 6.20 -17.95
C TYR A 379 -11.25 6.95 -19.22
N SER A 380 -11.04 6.28 -20.36
CA SER A 380 -10.66 7.01 -21.59
C SER A 380 -11.79 7.93 -22.07
N ARG A 381 -13.05 7.54 -21.84
CA ARG A 381 -14.22 8.40 -22.09
C ARG A 381 -14.37 9.52 -21.08
N LEU A 382 -14.11 9.25 -19.80
CA LEU A 382 -14.01 10.27 -18.76
C LEU A 382 -12.98 11.35 -19.15
N LYS A 383 -11.80 10.94 -19.60
CA LYS A 383 -10.76 11.84 -20.08
C LYS A 383 -11.23 12.68 -21.27
N SER A 384 -11.98 12.08 -22.20
CA SER A 384 -12.61 12.81 -23.31
C SER A 384 -13.61 13.87 -22.83
N VAL A 385 -14.45 13.54 -21.84
CA VAL A 385 -15.39 14.51 -21.25
C VAL A 385 -14.64 15.64 -20.56
N LEU A 386 -13.58 15.34 -19.80
CA LEU A 386 -12.75 16.36 -19.15
C LEU A 386 -12.05 17.27 -20.17
N ALA A 387 -11.58 16.72 -21.30
CA ALA A 387 -11.00 17.52 -22.37
C ALA A 387 -12.02 18.48 -23.01
N ASP A 388 -13.29 18.08 -23.14
CA ASP A 388 -14.37 18.96 -23.65
C ASP A 388 -14.69 20.14 -22.70
N LEU A 389 -14.33 20.03 -21.41
CA LEU A 389 -14.49 21.10 -20.42
C LEU A 389 -13.37 22.16 -20.52
N GLY A 390 -12.29 21.87 -21.27
CA GLY A 390 -11.16 22.75 -21.49
C GLY A 390 -10.31 23.03 -20.24
N GLN A 391 -9.54 24.12 -20.27
CA GLN A 391 -8.58 24.52 -19.23
C GLN A 391 -9.22 25.15 -17.98
N ARG A 392 -10.47 24.78 -17.64
CA ARG A 392 -11.23 25.41 -16.55
C ARG A 392 -11.32 24.57 -15.27
N ILE A 393 -11.04 23.26 -15.34
CA ILE A 393 -11.02 22.36 -14.17
C ILE A 393 -9.64 21.76 -14.00
N GLY A 394 -8.97 22.04 -12.90
CA GLY A 394 -7.76 21.30 -12.53
C GLY A 394 -8.17 19.90 -12.08
N THR A 395 -7.73 18.84 -12.76
CA THR A 395 -8.04 17.46 -12.36
C THR A 395 -6.79 16.79 -11.82
N VAL A 396 -6.89 16.17 -10.65
CA VAL A 396 -5.83 15.35 -10.06
C VAL A 396 -6.31 13.92 -9.98
N VAL A 397 -5.54 13.00 -10.55
CA VAL A 397 -5.85 11.57 -10.55
C VAL A 397 -4.88 10.85 -9.63
N LEU A 398 -5.38 10.25 -8.55
CA LEU A 398 -4.55 9.51 -7.60
C LEU A 398 -4.55 8.04 -8.01
N SER A 399 -3.35 7.48 -8.14
CA SER A 399 -3.19 6.07 -8.49
C SER A 399 -1.88 5.48 -7.98
N THR A 400 -1.75 4.17 -8.15
CA THR A 400 -0.48 3.42 -7.99
C THR A 400 0.16 3.19 -9.36
N ALA A 401 1.47 2.93 -9.39
CA ALA A 401 2.26 2.91 -10.62
C ALA A 401 1.83 1.88 -11.68
N THR A 402 1.13 0.80 -11.29
CA THR A 402 0.53 -0.21 -12.18
C THR A 402 -0.31 0.35 -13.32
N PHE A 403 -0.79 1.59 -13.18
CA PHE A 403 -1.69 2.21 -14.15
C PHE A 403 -1.03 3.36 -14.90
N ILE A 404 0.29 3.56 -14.82
CA ILE A 404 0.98 4.62 -15.58
C ILE A 404 0.66 4.55 -17.07
N PRO A 405 0.76 3.39 -17.76
CA PRO A 405 0.40 3.33 -19.18
C PRO A 405 -1.06 3.68 -19.49
N LEU A 406 -1.94 3.70 -18.49
CA LEU A 406 -3.37 3.98 -18.66
C LEU A 406 -3.77 5.39 -18.20
N VAL A 407 -3.19 5.87 -17.09
CA VAL A 407 -3.44 7.19 -16.49
C VAL A 407 -2.57 8.25 -17.15
N ALA A 408 -1.36 7.87 -17.55
CA ALA A 408 -0.27 8.73 -18.00
C ALA A 408 0.55 8.05 -19.12
N PRO A 409 -0.06 7.61 -20.24
CA PRO A 409 0.64 6.92 -21.33
C PRO A 409 1.74 7.79 -21.95
N SER A 410 2.73 7.14 -22.57
CA SER A 410 3.63 7.80 -23.54
C SER A 410 2.82 8.29 -24.75
N LYS A 411 3.35 9.29 -25.48
CA LYS A 411 2.65 9.83 -26.65
C LYS A 411 2.38 8.78 -27.73
N GLU A 412 3.20 7.74 -27.82
CA GLU A 412 3.07 6.70 -28.85
C GLU A 412 1.87 5.78 -28.60
N ILE A 413 1.61 5.46 -27.32
CA ILE A 413 0.59 4.51 -26.90
C ILE A 413 -0.70 5.17 -26.38
N ALA A 414 -0.74 6.50 -26.33
CA ALA A 414 -1.89 7.23 -25.81
C ALA A 414 -3.18 6.87 -26.60
N PRO A 415 -4.30 6.53 -25.95
CA PRO A 415 -5.49 6.04 -26.66
C PRO A 415 -6.09 7.03 -27.65
N SER A 416 -6.08 8.32 -27.30
CA SER A 416 -6.63 9.40 -28.10
C SER A 416 -5.65 9.82 -29.20
N ALA A 417 -6.08 9.82 -30.46
CA ALA A 417 -5.26 10.33 -31.57
C ALA A 417 -4.84 11.79 -31.37
N ARG A 418 -5.64 12.58 -30.64
CA ARG A 418 -5.29 13.96 -30.28
C ARG A 418 -4.09 13.96 -29.33
N GLU A 419 -4.09 13.12 -28.29
CA GLU A 419 -2.97 13.01 -27.35
C GLU A 419 -1.65 12.57 -28.00
N ARG A 420 -1.72 11.85 -29.12
CA ARG A 420 -0.56 11.45 -29.91
C ARG A 420 -0.01 12.58 -30.80
N ALA A 421 -0.69 13.72 -30.91
CA ALA A 421 -0.21 14.87 -31.69
C ALA A 421 1.07 15.45 -31.05
N GLY A 422 2.11 15.66 -31.87
CA GLY A 422 3.46 16.02 -31.42
C GLY A 422 3.51 17.27 -30.54
N ASP A 423 2.62 18.24 -30.78
CA ASP A 423 2.63 19.55 -30.13
C ASP A 423 1.90 19.59 -28.77
N LEU A 424 1.24 18.51 -28.33
CA LEU A 424 0.50 18.53 -27.06
C LEU A 424 1.39 18.31 -25.83
N PHE A 425 1.15 19.10 -24.78
CA PHE A 425 1.78 19.01 -23.47
C PHE A 425 1.06 17.98 -22.58
N LEU A 426 1.83 17.05 -22.02
CA LEU A 426 1.36 16.10 -21.01
C LEU A 426 1.99 16.48 -19.65
N PRO A 427 1.21 16.84 -18.62
CA PRO A 427 1.74 17.18 -17.30
C PRO A 427 2.55 16.03 -16.71
N ALA A 428 3.77 16.30 -16.24
CA ALA A 428 4.63 15.30 -15.60
C ALA A 428 3.90 14.65 -14.41
N PRO A 429 3.91 13.32 -14.26
CA PRO A 429 3.32 12.67 -13.10
C PRO A 429 3.95 13.17 -11.79
N TYR A 430 3.12 13.56 -10.83
CA TYR A 430 3.54 14.01 -9.51
C TYR A 430 3.89 12.82 -8.62
N THR A 431 5.12 12.76 -8.13
CA THR A 431 5.64 11.68 -7.27
C THR A 431 6.22 12.18 -5.94
N GLU A 432 6.37 13.51 -5.81
CA GLU A 432 7.11 14.24 -4.78
C GLU A 432 6.32 14.37 -3.46
N LEU A 433 6.09 13.24 -2.79
CA LEU A 433 5.46 13.17 -1.48
C LEU A 433 6.46 13.16 -0.31
N SER A 434 5.98 13.58 0.86
CA SER A 434 6.78 13.69 2.08
C SER A 434 7.28 12.33 2.58
N PHE A 435 8.52 12.31 3.07
CA PHE A 435 9.16 11.16 3.72
C PHE A 435 10.02 11.65 4.90
N ASP A 436 10.10 10.87 5.98
CA ASP A 436 10.75 11.26 7.25
C ASP A 436 10.29 12.61 7.82
N VAL A 437 9.04 13.01 7.53
CA VAL A 437 8.56 14.38 7.82
C VAL A 437 8.60 14.72 9.31
N HIS A 438 8.40 13.71 10.16
CA HIS A 438 8.45 13.88 11.62
C HIS A 438 9.87 14.04 12.13
N CYS A 439 10.80 13.22 11.66
CA CYS A 439 12.23 13.38 11.99
C CYS A 439 12.80 14.70 11.45
N ARG A 440 12.31 15.21 10.31
CA ARG A 440 12.71 16.53 9.78
C ARG A 440 12.19 17.70 10.62
N SER A 441 10.95 17.62 11.10
CA SER A 441 10.36 18.65 11.97
C SER A 441 10.91 18.60 13.40
N HIS A 442 11.28 17.41 13.87
CA HIS A 442 11.84 17.17 15.20
C HIS A 442 13.11 16.29 15.07
N PRO A 443 14.27 16.89 14.75
CA PRO A 443 15.52 16.15 14.55
C PRO A 443 15.90 15.29 15.75
N LEU A 444 16.62 14.20 15.47
CA LEU A 444 17.11 13.27 16.49
C LEU A 444 17.93 13.99 17.57
N SER A 445 17.65 13.68 18.83
CA SER A 445 18.46 14.15 19.96
C SER A 445 19.76 13.33 20.08
N LYS A 446 20.86 13.98 20.48
CA LYS A 446 22.16 13.32 20.74
C LYS A 446 22.26 12.70 22.14
N ASN A 447 21.14 12.65 22.87
CA ASN A 447 21.07 12.22 24.27
C ASN A 447 20.27 10.92 24.45
N LEU A 448 20.05 10.16 23.37
CA LEU A 448 19.38 8.87 23.45
C LEU A 448 20.30 7.84 24.12
N SER A 449 19.69 7.00 24.95
CA SER A 449 20.30 5.84 25.60
C SER A 449 19.84 4.55 24.90
N LEU A 450 20.37 3.39 25.32
CA LEU A 450 19.90 2.10 24.80
C LEU A 450 18.40 1.86 25.05
N ASN A 451 17.87 2.35 26.17
CA ASN A 451 16.47 2.15 26.54
C ASN A 451 15.48 2.89 25.63
N ASP A 452 15.97 3.88 24.87
CA ASP A 452 15.14 4.66 23.95
C ASP A 452 14.99 3.99 22.57
N ILE A 453 15.72 2.89 22.33
CA ILE A 453 15.87 2.25 21.02
C ILE A 453 14.94 1.04 20.92
N GLY A 454 14.34 0.88 19.74
CA GLY A 454 13.41 -0.22 19.47
C GLY A 454 12.04 -0.02 20.11
N THR A 455 11.70 1.22 20.49
CA THR A 455 10.34 1.60 20.89
C THR A 455 9.49 1.94 19.66
N LEU A 456 8.19 1.67 19.72
CA LEU A 456 7.24 2.00 18.66
C LEU A 456 7.23 3.50 18.34
N LYS A 457 7.35 4.33 19.38
CA LYS A 457 7.43 5.79 19.25
C LYS A 457 8.70 6.22 18.52
N GLN A 458 9.86 5.65 18.84
CA GLN A 458 11.13 5.99 18.20
C GLN A 458 11.17 5.54 16.74
N VAL A 459 10.66 4.33 16.45
CA VAL A 459 10.73 3.73 15.12
C VAL A 459 9.74 4.34 14.13
N SER A 460 8.55 4.73 14.60
CA SER A 460 7.49 5.29 13.75
C SER A 460 7.77 6.70 13.19
N ILE A 461 8.77 7.43 13.72
CA ILE A 461 9.13 8.77 13.21
C ILE A 461 9.80 8.72 11.83
N PHE A 462 10.30 7.55 11.44
CA PHE A 462 10.97 7.30 10.18
C PHE A 462 10.00 6.70 9.16
N GLY A 463 10.23 7.04 7.90
CA GLY A 463 9.49 6.51 6.77
C GLY A 463 8.36 7.40 6.31
N ARG A 464 7.30 6.76 5.82
CA ARG A 464 6.10 7.46 5.38
C ARG A 464 5.32 8.05 6.57
N PRO A 465 4.62 9.19 6.40
CA PRO A 465 3.90 9.87 7.50
C PRO A 465 2.83 9.02 8.19
N LEU A 466 2.27 8.02 7.49
CA LEU A 466 1.23 7.15 8.03
C LEU A 466 1.62 6.52 9.38
N TRP A 467 2.86 6.05 9.53
CA TRP A 467 3.27 5.29 10.71
C TRP A 467 3.20 6.10 12.00
N GLN A 468 3.80 7.28 12.02
CA GLN A 468 3.74 8.12 13.21
C GLN A 468 2.32 8.63 13.47
N SER A 469 1.56 8.94 12.41
CA SER A 469 0.17 9.38 12.57
C SER A 469 -0.71 8.32 13.27
N MET A 470 -0.50 7.04 12.94
CA MET A 470 -1.17 5.92 13.60
C MET A 470 -0.74 5.77 15.05
N VAL A 471 0.55 5.86 15.34
CA VAL A 471 1.07 5.79 16.72
C VAL A 471 0.50 6.91 17.58
N ASN A 472 0.54 8.16 17.10
CA ASN A 472 0.03 9.32 17.83
C ASN A 472 -1.49 9.20 18.08
N SER A 473 -2.24 8.75 17.09
CA SER A 473 -3.70 8.58 17.23
C SER A 473 -4.05 7.50 18.23
N HIS A 474 -3.33 6.37 18.21
CA HIS A 474 -3.55 5.31 19.18
C HIS A 474 -3.35 5.82 20.62
N PHE A 475 -2.27 6.58 20.88
CA PHE A 475 -2.01 7.17 22.19
C PHE A 475 -3.03 8.23 22.59
N ASN A 476 -3.50 9.07 21.65
CA ASN A 476 -4.51 10.10 21.92
C ASN A 476 -5.89 9.51 22.25
N MET A 477 -6.20 8.33 21.69
CA MET A 477 -7.51 7.68 21.84
C MET A 477 -7.60 6.73 23.04
N GLU A 478 -6.49 6.48 23.74
CA GLU A 478 -6.40 5.49 24.85
C GLU A 478 -7.00 4.12 24.47
N LEU A 479 -6.80 3.68 23.22
CA LEU A 479 -7.45 2.47 22.70
C LEU A 479 -7.05 1.21 23.49
N PRO A 480 -8.01 0.35 23.88
CA PRO A 480 -7.72 -0.87 24.61
C PRO A 480 -7.06 -1.92 23.70
N GLY A 481 -5.85 -2.37 24.09
CA GLY A 481 -5.03 -3.38 23.41
C GLY A 481 -3.55 -2.96 23.33
N GLU A 482 -2.66 -3.87 22.91
CA GLU A 482 -1.24 -3.52 22.70
C GLU A 482 -1.08 -2.72 21.39
N ALA A 483 -0.71 -1.43 21.50
CA ALA A 483 -0.43 -0.51 20.39
C ALA A 483 0.43 -1.15 19.29
N VAL A 484 1.48 -1.84 19.74
CA VAL A 484 2.45 -2.57 18.93
C VAL A 484 1.76 -3.57 18.03
N GLN A 485 0.93 -4.45 18.60
CA GLN A 485 0.28 -5.52 17.85
C GLN A 485 -0.69 -4.95 16.81
N LEU A 486 -1.49 -3.94 17.19
CA LEU A 486 -2.45 -3.32 16.27
C LEU A 486 -1.74 -2.70 15.05
N ILE A 487 -0.69 -1.92 15.30
CA ILE A 487 0.03 -1.19 14.25
C ILE A 487 0.89 -2.14 13.40
N LEU A 488 1.61 -3.09 14.02
CA LEU A 488 2.39 -4.07 13.27
C LEU A 488 1.50 -4.95 12.38
N ASN A 489 0.32 -5.36 12.86
CA ASN A 489 -0.64 -6.09 12.02
C ASN A 489 -1.04 -5.29 10.78
N THR A 490 -1.21 -3.97 10.93
CA THR A 490 -1.48 -3.08 9.80
C THR A 490 -0.31 -2.97 8.84
N VAL A 491 0.89 -2.74 9.35
CA VAL A 491 2.11 -2.62 8.53
C VAL A 491 2.36 -3.92 7.76
N ILE A 492 2.23 -5.05 8.44
CA ILE A 492 2.32 -6.38 7.86
C ILE A 492 1.31 -6.57 6.72
N SER A 493 0.03 -6.26 6.95
CA SER A 493 -0.98 -6.46 5.91
C SER A 493 -0.74 -5.58 4.70
N LYS A 494 -0.24 -4.35 4.90
CA LYS A 494 0.16 -3.47 3.80
C LYS A 494 1.44 -3.91 3.09
N LEU A 495 2.37 -4.55 3.80
CA LEU A 495 3.61 -5.08 3.22
C LEU A 495 3.35 -6.36 2.41
N THR A 496 2.53 -7.28 2.92
CA THR A 496 2.28 -8.57 2.27
C THR A 496 1.08 -8.54 1.32
N GLY A 497 0.29 -7.48 1.30
CA GLY A 497 -0.94 -7.40 0.50
C GLY A 497 -2.01 -8.41 0.92
N GLN A 498 -1.91 -8.95 2.13
CA GLN A 498 -2.75 -10.03 2.65
C GLN A 498 -3.19 -9.73 4.09
N GLN A 499 -4.23 -10.38 4.58
CA GLN A 499 -4.56 -10.29 6.01
C GLN A 499 -3.40 -10.82 6.86
N PHE A 500 -3.21 -10.25 8.06
CA PHE A 500 -2.11 -10.63 8.94
C PHE A 500 -2.01 -12.15 9.16
N ASN A 501 -3.12 -12.85 9.36
CA ASN A 501 -3.13 -14.30 9.64
C ASN A 501 -2.95 -15.21 8.40
N THR A 502 -2.80 -14.64 7.20
CA THR A 502 -2.61 -15.42 5.98
C THR A 502 -1.15 -15.84 5.83
N SER A 503 -0.90 -17.14 5.62
CA SER A 503 0.44 -17.63 5.28
C SER A 503 0.84 -17.20 3.89
N LEU A 504 2.13 -16.89 3.75
CA LEU A 504 2.70 -16.58 2.45
C LEU A 504 2.68 -17.82 1.54
N PRO A 505 2.45 -17.65 0.22
CA PRO A 505 2.64 -18.73 -0.73
C PRO A 505 4.10 -19.20 -0.71
N ASP A 506 4.31 -20.50 -0.90
CA ASP A 506 5.65 -21.08 -0.99
C ASP A 506 6.38 -20.65 -2.27
N GLY A 507 7.61 -20.13 -2.13
CA GLY A 507 8.48 -19.76 -3.26
C GLY A 507 8.49 -18.27 -3.57
N MET A 508 9.08 -17.89 -4.70
CA MET A 508 9.20 -16.50 -5.11
C MET A 508 7.85 -15.94 -5.60
N ASN A 509 7.36 -14.91 -4.90
CA ASN A 509 6.15 -14.16 -5.20
C ASN A 509 6.31 -12.70 -4.74
N ALA A 510 5.39 -11.80 -5.13
CA ALA A 510 5.50 -10.39 -4.79
C ALA A 510 5.56 -10.10 -3.28
N PRO A 511 4.71 -10.68 -2.41
CA PRO A 511 4.85 -10.51 -0.96
C PRO A 511 6.23 -10.92 -0.41
N ALA A 512 6.77 -12.06 -0.85
CA ALA A 512 8.09 -12.54 -0.42
C ALA A 512 9.21 -11.62 -0.91
N LEU A 513 9.13 -11.16 -2.17
CA LEU A 513 10.06 -10.17 -2.70
C LEU A 513 9.96 -8.83 -1.98
N ALA A 514 8.78 -8.39 -1.54
CA ALA A 514 8.61 -7.16 -0.76
C ALA A 514 9.34 -7.22 0.58
N VAL A 515 9.20 -8.34 1.30
CA VAL A 515 9.90 -8.62 2.56
C VAL A 515 11.41 -8.56 2.35
N LEU A 516 11.93 -9.24 1.32
CA LEU A 516 13.35 -9.26 1.02
C LEU A 516 13.86 -7.91 0.51
N CYS A 517 13.13 -7.21 -0.36
CA CYS A 517 13.48 -5.86 -0.81
C CYS A 517 13.64 -4.91 0.38
N THR A 518 12.76 -5.01 1.38
CA THR A 518 12.78 -4.19 2.59
C THR A 518 14.00 -4.51 3.46
N ARG A 519 14.34 -5.79 3.65
CA ARG A 519 15.38 -6.22 4.60
C ARG A 519 16.80 -6.15 4.01
N ILE A 520 16.97 -6.59 2.76
CA ILE A 520 18.29 -6.85 2.15
C ILE A 520 18.53 -6.09 0.83
N LEU A 521 17.65 -5.15 0.44
CA LEU A 521 17.78 -4.34 -0.79
C LEU A 521 17.93 -5.18 -2.07
N LEU A 522 16.91 -5.94 -2.43
CA LEU A 522 16.85 -6.57 -3.75
C LEU A 522 16.62 -5.51 -4.84
N ASP A 523 17.54 -5.47 -5.81
CA ASP A 523 17.37 -4.67 -7.02
C ASP A 523 16.47 -5.43 -8.00
N LEU A 524 15.55 -4.75 -8.66
CA LEU A 524 14.76 -5.34 -9.74
C LEU A 524 15.14 -4.61 -11.02
N SER A 525 15.79 -5.33 -11.93
CA SER A 525 16.33 -4.72 -13.15
C SER A 525 15.21 -4.11 -13.99
N PRO A 526 15.29 -2.81 -14.35
CA PRO A 526 14.27 -2.16 -15.16
C PRO A 526 14.24 -2.70 -16.60
N GLY A 527 15.29 -3.36 -17.07
CA GLY A 527 15.36 -3.92 -18.44
C GLY A 527 14.64 -5.26 -18.63
N ILE A 528 14.08 -5.85 -17.56
CA ILE A 528 13.50 -7.19 -17.59
C ILE A 528 12.00 -7.10 -17.36
N SER A 529 11.21 -7.54 -18.34
CA SER A 529 9.73 -7.46 -18.30
C SER A 529 9.13 -8.14 -17.07
N THR A 530 9.64 -9.32 -16.69
CA THR A 530 9.21 -10.01 -15.46
C THR A 530 9.51 -9.19 -14.20
N ALA A 531 10.68 -8.54 -14.13
CA ALA A 531 11.04 -7.69 -13.00
C ALA A 531 10.17 -6.42 -12.96
N GLN A 532 9.84 -5.83 -14.11
CA GLN A 532 8.90 -4.71 -14.20
C GLN A 532 7.51 -5.09 -13.65
N ASN A 533 6.99 -6.26 -13.99
CA ASN A 533 5.70 -6.74 -13.45
C ASN A 533 5.73 -6.82 -11.91
N PHE A 534 6.80 -7.36 -11.33
CA PHE A 534 6.98 -7.35 -9.88
C PHE A 534 7.09 -5.93 -9.33
N VAL A 535 7.85 -5.03 -9.96
CA VAL A 535 7.97 -3.63 -9.52
C VAL A 535 6.59 -2.97 -9.45
N LEU A 536 5.77 -3.13 -10.47
CA LEU A 536 4.43 -2.58 -10.53
C LEU A 536 3.55 -3.14 -9.40
N GLU A 537 3.52 -4.47 -9.23
CA GLU A 537 2.78 -5.13 -8.15
C GLU A 537 3.25 -4.68 -6.76
N LEU A 538 4.57 -4.57 -6.56
CA LEU A 538 5.16 -4.11 -5.30
C LEU A 538 4.77 -2.68 -4.95
N ILE A 539 4.67 -1.79 -5.94
CA ILE A 539 4.21 -0.40 -5.71
C ILE A 539 2.72 -0.37 -5.37
N ARG A 540 1.92 -1.19 -6.06
CA ARG A 540 0.47 -1.26 -5.88
C ARG A 540 0.09 -1.80 -4.50
N SER A 541 0.70 -2.91 -4.09
CA SER A 541 0.19 -3.76 -3.00
C SER A 541 1.19 -4.04 -1.88
N HIS A 542 2.46 -3.60 -1.99
CA HIS A 542 3.54 -3.99 -1.09
C HIS A 542 4.47 -2.85 -0.66
N LEU A 543 3.93 -1.65 -0.50
CA LEU A 543 4.61 -0.47 0.05
C LEU A 543 5.86 0.06 -0.73
N ARG A 544 6.22 -0.50 -1.88
CA ARG A 544 7.37 0.00 -2.67
C ARG A 544 7.16 1.45 -3.08
N VAL A 545 8.18 2.28 -2.94
CA VAL A 545 8.11 3.73 -3.19
C VAL A 545 8.52 4.06 -4.62
N VAL A 546 7.75 4.91 -5.30
CA VAL A 546 8.10 5.52 -6.58
C VAL A 546 9.00 6.72 -6.31
N TYR A 547 10.19 6.75 -6.89
CA TYR A 547 11.11 7.88 -6.78
C TYR A 547 10.96 8.86 -7.93
N SER A 548 10.73 8.34 -9.14
CA SER A 548 10.58 9.14 -10.35
C SER A 548 9.94 8.31 -11.47
N ILE A 549 9.30 8.99 -12.41
CA ILE A 549 8.85 8.45 -13.69
C ILE A 549 9.58 9.27 -14.75
N GLN A 550 10.29 8.61 -15.67
CA GLN A 550 11.06 9.31 -16.70
C GLN A 550 10.15 10.07 -17.68
N GLU A 551 10.75 10.99 -18.44
CA GLU A 551 10.03 11.89 -19.35
C GLU A 551 9.23 11.13 -20.41
N ASP A 552 9.76 10.00 -20.88
CA ASP A 552 9.10 9.07 -21.82
C ASP A 552 7.90 8.31 -21.21
N ARG A 553 7.79 8.29 -19.88
CA ARG A 553 6.78 7.58 -19.08
C ARG A 553 6.84 6.04 -19.20
N GLU A 554 7.96 5.52 -19.69
CA GLU A 554 8.17 4.08 -19.87
C GLU A 554 8.95 3.47 -18.71
N VAL A 555 9.83 4.26 -18.09
CA VAL A 555 10.69 3.79 -16.99
C VAL A 555 10.23 4.37 -15.64
N ILE A 556 9.97 3.47 -14.70
CA ILE A 556 9.63 3.80 -13.31
C ILE A 556 10.83 3.51 -12.43
N ILE A 557 11.37 4.56 -11.82
CA ILE A 557 12.44 4.44 -10.82
C ILE A 557 11.77 4.28 -9.46
N SER A 558 12.01 3.15 -8.79
CA SER A 558 11.35 2.81 -7.52
C SER A 558 12.24 1.95 -6.62
N GLY A 559 11.94 1.89 -5.33
CA GLY A 559 12.69 1.09 -4.37
C GLY A 559 11.99 0.91 -3.03
N SER A 560 12.61 0.13 -2.15
CA SER A 560 12.21 0.03 -0.75
C SER A 560 13.01 1.04 0.06
N SER A 561 12.40 2.17 0.38
CA SER A 561 13.03 3.17 1.22
C SER A 561 13.18 2.66 2.65
N SER A 562 14.17 3.18 3.38
CA SER A 562 14.45 2.78 4.76
C SER A 562 13.26 3.10 5.67
N GLU A 563 12.53 2.09 6.14
CA GLU A 563 11.40 2.25 7.06
C GLU A 563 11.53 1.21 8.18
N PRO A 564 12.07 1.56 9.36
CA PRO A 564 12.41 0.56 10.37
C PRO A 564 11.18 -0.19 10.91
N LEU A 565 10.00 0.47 10.93
CA LEU A 565 8.73 -0.20 11.28
C LEU A 565 8.31 -1.24 10.24
N VAL A 566 8.56 -0.97 8.96
CA VAL A 566 8.30 -1.94 7.87
C VAL A 566 9.36 -3.04 7.90
N ALA A 567 10.60 -2.72 8.26
CA ALA A 567 11.66 -3.72 8.47
C ALA A 567 11.37 -4.64 9.65
N GLU A 568 10.75 -4.15 10.73
CA GLU A 568 10.23 -4.97 11.85
C GLU A 568 9.17 -5.95 11.35
N ALA A 569 8.16 -5.44 10.65
CA ALA A 569 7.12 -6.25 10.04
C ALA A 569 7.69 -7.31 9.10
N ALA A 570 8.64 -6.94 8.23
CA ALA A 570 9.32 -7.85 7.32
C ALA A 570 10.09 -8.95 8.07
N ALA A 571 10.74 -8.62 9.19
CA ALA A 571 11.44 -9.59 10.04
C ALA A 571 10.49 -10.64 10.62
N ILE A 572 9.34 -10.20 11.11
CA ILE A 572 8.29 -11.08 11.65
C ILE A 572 7.83 -12.03 10.54
N VAL A 573 7.54 -11.52 9.34
CA VAL A 573 7.15 -12.35 8.19
C VAL A 573 8.25 -13.37 7.84
N MET A 574 9.51 -12.92 7.82
CA MET A 574 10.65 -13.74 7.43
C MET A 574 10.90 -14.90 8.40
N ASN A 575 10.69 -14.67 9.71
CA ASN A 575 11.06 -15.61 10.77
C ASN A 575 9.89 -16.40 11.37
N SER A 576 8.64 -16.11 11.03
CA SER A 576 7.46 -16.83 11.55
C SER A 576 6.45 -17.14 10.46
N ASP A 577 5.99 -18.39 10.39
CA ASP A 577 4.74 -18.69 9.68
C ASP A 577 3.58 -18.50 10.65
N ARG A 578 2.66 -17.65 10.23
CA ARG A 578 1.55 -17.19 11.04
C ARG A 578 0.44 -18.22 11.20
N SER A 579 0.52 -19.35 10.47
CA SER A 579 -0.37 -20.51 10.65
C SER A 579 0.33 -21.84 10.94
N ALA A 580 1.56 -22.10 10.45
CA ALA A 580 2.20 -23.44 10.54
C ALA A 580 3.66 -23.46 11.07
N SER A 581 4.14 -22.41 11.74
CA SER A 581 5.48 -22.33 12.36
C SER A 581 6.72 -22.55 11.45
N LYS A 582 6.65 -22.36 10.13
CA LYS A 582 7.80 -22.50 9.21
C LYS A 582 8.36 -21.15 8.70
N PRO A 583 9.60 -20.77 9.01
CA PRO A 583 10.22 -19.56 8.45
C PRO A 583 10.17 -19.50 6.92
N MET A 584 10.18 -18.29 6.37
CA MET A 584 10.21 -18.08 4.93
C MET A 584 11.44 -18.77 4.33
N ALA A 585 11.27 -19.43 3.17
CA ALA A 585 12.35 -20.15 2.49
C ALA A 585 13.32 -19.19 1.75
N VAL A 586 13.94 -18.27 2.48
CA VAL A 586 14.75 -17.14 1.98
C VAL A 586 15.75 -17.57 0.92
N TRP A 587 16.62 -18.54 1.24
CA TRP A 587 17.66 -19.01 0.32
C TRP A 587 17.10 -19.58 -0.99
N ARG A 588 15.99 -20.32 -0.92
CA ARG A 588 15.33 -20.87 -2.11
C ARG A 588 14.74 -19.76 -2.98
N ILE A 589 14.13 -18.75 -2.36
CA ILE A 589 13.56 -17.58 -3.07
C ILE A 589 14.67 -16.78 -3.73
N LEU A 590 15.79 -16.55 -3.04
CA LEU A 590 16.94 -15.84 -3.59
C LEU A 590 17.59 -16.61 -4.74
N ALA A 591 17.72 -17.94 -4.62
CA ALA A 591 18.20 -18.76 -5.72
C ALA A 591 17.29 -18.62 -6.97
N GLN A 592 15.96 -18.67 -6.81
CA GLN A 592 15.02 -18.43 -7.90
C GLN A 592 15.16 -17.03 -8.50
N TYR A 593 15.30 -16.01 -7.65
CA TYR A 593 15.48 -14.62 -8.08
C TYR A 593 16.76 -14.44 -8.92
N VAL A 594 17.89 -15.05 -8.52
CA VAL A 594 19.16 -15.00 -9.27
C VAL A 594 19.08 -15.82 -10.56
N THR A 595 18.62 -17.07 -10.50
CA THR A 595 18.65 -17.97 -11.66
C THR A 595 17.66 -17.56 -12.75
N GLN A 596 16.56 -16.89 -12.40
CA GLN A 596 15.64 -16.27 -13.36
C GLN A 596 16.15 -14.95 -13.94
N GLY A 597 17.36 -14.52 -13.57
CA GLY A 597 18.01 -13.34 -14.12
C GLY A 597 17.42 -12.02 -13.65
N LEU A 598 16.62 -11.97 -12.57
CA LEU A 598 16.00 -10.73 -12.07
C LEU A 598 17.02 -9.74 -11.47
N MET A 599 18.24 -10.22 -11.24
CA MET A 599 19.39 -9.51 -10.67
C MET A 599 20.35 -9.01 -11.75
N GLY A 600 21.05 -7.91 -11.50
CA GLY A 600 22.20 -7.49 -12.30
C GLY A 600 23.36 -8.50 -12.21
N GLN A 601 24.17 -8.62 -13.28
CA GLN A 601 25.36 -9.48 -13.27
C GLN A 601 26.41 -8.94 -12.29
N GLY A 602 27.01 -9.81 -11.47
CA GLY A 602 28.15 -9.48 -10.59
C GLY A 602 27.84 -9.25 -9.10
N ASP A 603 26.58 -9.07 -8.73
CA ASP A 603 26.21 -8.59 -7.38
C ASP A 603 25.95 -9.72 -6.34
N ALA A 604 26.12 -10.99 -6.73
CA ALA A 604 25.69 -12.13 -5.92
C ALA A 604 26.38 -12.20 -4.55
N GLY A 605 27.67 -11.87 -4.49
CA GLY A 605 28.44 -11.86 -3.24
C GLY A 605 27.90 -10.88 -2.20
N GLU A 606 27.63 -9.64 -2.61
CA GLU A 606 27.07 -8.61 -1.72
C GLU A 606 25.65 -8.98 -1.25
N LEU A 607 24.86 -9.63 -2.11
CA LEU A 607 23.54 -10.14 -1.71
C LEU A 607 23.64 -11.27 -0.68
N LEU A 608 24.58 -12.21 -0.84
CA LEU A 608 24.85 -13.25 0.15
C LEU A 608 25.22 -12.63 1.50
N GLY A 609 26.17 -11.69 1.48
CA GLY A 609 26.61 -10.99 2.69
C GLY A 609 25.47 -10.33 3.44
N ARG A 610 24.66 -9.51 2.76
CA ARG A 610 23.48 -8.85 3.36
C ARG A 610 22.52 -9.85 3.99
N THR A 611 22.27 -10.96 3.30
CA THR A 611 21.36 -12.02 3.76
C THR A 611 21.90 -12.71 5.00
N ILE A 612 23.17 -13.09 5.00
CA ILE A 612 23.84 -13.76 6.14
C ILE A 612 23.83 -12.85 7.37
N SER A 613 24.20 -11.58 7.22
CA SER A 613 24.22 -10.63 8.36
C SER A 613 22.83 -10.42 8.96
N ILE A 614 21.78 -10.29 8.13
CA ILE A 614 20.39 -10.15 8.62
C ILE A 614 19.94 -11.41 9.37
N MET A 615 20.20 -12.60 8.81
CA MET A 615 19.82 -13.85 9.46
C MET A 615 20.59 -14.09 10.77
N ALA A 616 21.87 -13.70 10.82
CA ALA A 616 22.67 -13.76 12.04
C ALA A 616 22.13 -12.81 13.12
N MET A 617 21.74 -11.59 12.75
CA MET A 617 21.11 -10.64 13.67
C MET A 617 19.78 -11.19 14.22
N ASP A 618 18.90 -11.72 13.36
CA ASP A 618 17.61 -12.29 13.76
C ASP A 618 17.77 -13.51 14.69
N ARG A 619 18.79 -14.33 14.43
CA ARG A 619 19.17 -15.45 15.30
C ARG A 619 19.68 -14.98 16.64
N ALA A 620 20.53 -13.96 16.66
CA ALA A 620 21.06 -13.40 17.91
C ALA A 620 19.94 -12.81 18.78
N ILE A 621 19.01 -12.06 18.17
CA ILE A 621 17.80 -11.53 18.83
C ILE A 621 16.97 -12.68 19.41
N SER A 622 16.74 -13.74 18.63
CA SER A 622 15.91 -14.87 19.08
C SER A 622 16.57 -15.72 20.18
N SER A 623 17.89 -15.61 20.33
CA SER A 623 18.67 -16.34 21.35
C SER A 623 18.88 -15.54 22.64
N CYS A 624 18.45 -14.27 22.67
CA CYS A 624 18.56 -13.38 23.81
C CYS A 624 17.17 -12.99 24.33
N PRO A 625 17.03 -12.62 25.63
CA PRO A 625 15.80 -12.02 26.11
C PRO A 625 15.50 -10.72 25.33
N THR A 626 14.32 -10.65 24.72
CA THR A 626 13.84 -9.41 24.10
C THR A 626 13.61 -8.38 25.20
N TRP A 627 14.29 -7.24 25.10
CA TRP A 627 14.14 -6.13 26.05
C TRP A 627 13.62 -4.84 25.39
N ALA A 628 13.59 -4.77 24.07
CA ALA A 628 12.91 -3.70 23.34
C ALA A 628 11.42 -4.03 23.12
N GLU A 629 10.61 -2.99 22.90
CA GLU A 629 9.18 -3.13 22.56
C GLU A 629 8.99 -3.80 21.19
N LEU A 630 9.84 -3.48 20.21
CA LEU A 630 9.89 -4.07 18.89
C LEU A 630 11.05 -5.08 18.82
N LYS A 631 10.71 -6.37 18.68
CA LYS A 631 11.65 -7.49 18.78
C LYS A 631 12.85 -7.32 17.84
N TYR A 632 12.62 -7.07 16.56
CA TYR A 632 13.69 -7.01 15.56
C TYR A 632 14.36 -5.63 15.43
N GLN A 633 14.03 -4.70 16.34
CA GLN A 633 14.79 -3.47 16.58
C GLN A 633 15.59 -3.54 17.89
N THR A 634 15.74 -4.74 18.48
CA THR A 634 16.54 -4.92 19.69
C THR A 634 18.03 -4.78 19.37
N PRO A 635 18.77 -3.83 19.97
CA PRO A 635 20.22 -3.81 19.90
C PRO A 635 20.86 -5.06 20.52
N ILE A 636 21.88 -5.60 19.86
CA ILE A 636 22.55 -6.84 20.24
C ILE A 636 24.03 -6.56 20.50
N GLU A 637 24.58 -7.15 21.56
CA GLU A 637 26.01 -7.06 21.83
C GLU A 637 26.83 -7.66 20.67
N VAL A 638 27.92 -6.99 20.29
CA VAL A 638 28.81 -7.44 19.19
C VAL A 638 29.24 -8.90 19.38
N ASN A 639 29.58 -9.30 20.61
CA ASN A 639 29.95 -10.67 20.94
C ASN A 639 28.81 -11.68 20.66
N LYS A 640 27.56 -11.32 20.98
CA LYS A 640 26.38 -12.16 20.72
C LYS A 640 26.04 -12.24 19.23
N TYR A 641 26.23 -11.14 18.49
CA TYR A 641 26.09 -11.15 17.04
C TYR A 641 27.07 -12.12 16.37
N PHE A 642 28.36 -12.05 16.71
CA PHE A 642 29.36 -12.98 16.14
C PHE A 642 29.17 -14.42 16.61
N GLN A 643 28.74 -14.64 17.85
CA GLN A 643 28.35 -15.97 18.35
C GLN A 643 27.18 -16.57 17.55
N ALA A 644 26.25 -15.76 17.05
CA ALA A 644 25.15 -16.19 16.21
C ALA A 644 25.53 -16.27 14.71
N LEU A 645 26.54 -15.53 14.27
CA LEU A 645 27.03 -15.53 12.89
C LEU A 645 27.87 -16.77 12.59
N LEU A 646 28.78 -17.10 13.50
CA LEU A 646 29.84 -18.09 13.31
C LEU A 646 29.49 -19.44 13.96
N THR A 647 30.10 -20.51 13.47
CA THR A 647 30.06 -21.79 14.19
C THR A 647 30.73 -21.67 15.56
N HIS A 648 30.39 -22.58 16.48
CA HIS A 648 30.94 -22.55 17.84
C HIS A 648 32.47 -22.54 17.85
N GLU A 649 33.11 -23.41 17.06
CA GLU A 649 34.57 -23.47 16.93
C GLU A 649 35.17 -22.13 16.48
N GLN A 650 34.55 -21.47 15.50
CA GLN A 650 35.03 -20.21 14.98
C GLN A 650 34.84 -19.05 15.95
N TRP A 651 33.74 -19.03 16.68
CA TRP A 651 33.51 -18.06 17.74
C TRP A 651 34.54 -18.19 18.86
N GLU A 652 34.84 -19.42 19.31
CA GLU A 652 35.85 -19.66 20.36
C GLU A 652 37.25 -19.18 19.94
N ALA A 653 37.60 -19.32 18.65
CA ALA A 653 38.83 -18.78 18.12
C ALA A 653 38.83 -17.24 18.05
N LEU A 654 37.72 -16.65 17.58
CA LEU A 654 37.60 -15.20 17.43
C LEU A 654 37.66 -14.47 18.77
N ARG A 655 36.93 -14.94 19.79
CA ARG A 655 36.74 -14.20 21.05
C ARG A 655 38.05 -13.91 21.79
N ILE A 656 39.05 -14.78 21.64
CA ILE A 656 40.38 -14.63 22.27
C ILE A 656 41.41 -13.95 21.35
N SER A 657 41.06 -13.64 20.09
CA SER A 657 41.98 -12.99 19.14
C SER A 657 42.34 -11.57 19.57
N VAL A 658 43.48 -11.07 19.09
CA VAL A 658 44.01 -9.72 19.36
C VAL A 658 44.03 -8.89 18.07
N PRO A 659 44.18 -7.54 18.14
CA PRO A 659 44.17 -6.70 16.94
C PRO A 659 45.24 -7.11 15.91
N ALA A 660 44.89 -7.11 14.63
CA ALA A 660 45.81 -7.43 13.54
C ALA A 660 46.95 -6.40 13.41
N ASN A 661 46.68 -5.14 13.78
CA ASN A 661 47.66 -4.05 13.81
C ASN A 661 48.34 -3.88 15.18
N PHE A 662 48.38 -4.91 16.03
CA PHE A 662 48.98 -4.88 17.38
C PHE A 662 50.39 -4.27 17.45
N SER A 663 51.21 -4.43 16.40
CA SER A 663 52.57 -3.87 16.32
C SER A 663 52.59 -2.33 16.25
N MET A 664 51.45 -1.71 15.96
CA MET A 664 51.26 -0.26 15.87
C MET A 664 50.52 0.33 17.09
N LEU A 665 50.13 -0.51 18.05
CA LEU A 665 49.33 -0.13 19.22
C LEU A 665 50.17 -0.07 20.50
N GLY A 666 49.68 0.67 21.49
CA GLY A 666 50.22 0.61 22.85
C GLY A 666 49.98 -0.74 23.50
N GLN A 667 50.80 -1.09 24.50
CA GLN A 667 50.82 -2.41 25.15
C GLN A 667 49.44 -2.87 25.66
N ALA A 668 48.61 -1.95 26.17
CA ALA A 668 47.27 -2.26 26.67
C ALA A 668 46.30 -2.70 25.55
N ASP A 669 46.34 -2.04 24.40
CA ASP A 669 45.44 -2.34 23.28
C ASP A 669 45.98 -3.51 22.43
N SER A 670 47.30 -3.66 22.31
CA SER A 670 47.94 -4.73 21.52
C SER A 670 47.63 -6.14 22.04
N ALA A 671 47.36 -6.28 23.34
CA ALA A 671 47.10 -7.56 23.99
C ALA A 671 45.61 -7.79 24.33
N ARG A 672 44.73 -6.84 23.98
CA ARG A 672 43.32 -6.89 24.34
C ARG A 672 42.59 -7.91 23.48
N SER A 673 41.89 -8.86 24.11
CA SER A 673 41.07 -9.84 23.39
C SER A 673 39.91 -9.16 22.64
N PHE A 674 39.39 -9.79 21.59
CA PHE A 674 38.19 -9.35 20.88
C PHE A 674 37.02 -9.17 21.85
N GLU A 675 36.77 -10.18 22.69
CA GLU A 675 35.67 -10.19 23.65
C GLU A 675 35.75 -9.01 24.63
N ASP A 676 36.95 -8.66 25.09
CA ASP A 676 37.19 -7.55 26.01
C ASP A 676 37.20 -6.18 25.35
N ALA A 677 37.59 -6.10 24.08
CA ALA A 677 37.61 -4.86 23.31
C ALA A 677 36.19 -4.39 22.96
N PHE A 678 35.29 -5.32 22.65
CA PHE A 678 33.90 -5.05 22.30
C PHE A 678 32.91 -5.27 23.46
N ARG A 679 33.41 -5.37 24.69
CA ARG A 679 32.56 -5.42 25.89
C ARG A 679 31.71 -4.14 26.00
N GLY A 680 30.39 -4.31 26.06
CA GLY A 680 29.44 -3.19 26.06
C GLY A 680 29.32 -2.47 24.70
N ALA A 681 29.71 -3.12 23.61
CA ALA A 681 29.49 -2.64 22.26
C ALA A 681 28.26 -3.34 21.64
N TYR A 682 27.42 -2.58 20.93
CA TYR A 682 26.15 -3.05 20.37
C TYR A 682 26.06 -2.77 18.88
N VAL A 683 25.62 -3.77 18.12
CA VAL A 683 25.10 -3.61 16.76
C VAL A 683 23.58 -3.44 16.81
N HIS A 684 23.05 -2.59 15.94
CA HIS A 684 21.61 -2.43 15.77
C HIS A 684 21.31 -2.17 14.29
N PHE A 685 20.74 -3.18 13.64
CA PHE A 685 20.23 -3.05 12.28
C PHE A 685 19.11 -4.06 12.03
N SER A 686 18.08 -3.62 11.33
CA SER A 686 16.95 -4.43 10.90
C SER A 686 16.87 -4.52 9.37
N HIS A 687 17.57 -3.66 8.66
CA HIS A 687 17.57 -3.65 7.19
C HIS A 687 18.80 -2.93 6.64
N TYR A 688 19.02 -3.11 5.33
CA TYR A 688 20.05 -2.40 4.59
C TYR A 688 19.54 -1.10 3.95
N SER A 689 20.43 -0.11 3.81
CA SER A 689 20.27 1.06 2.93
C SER A 689 21.51 1.27 2.08
N ARG A 690 21.34 1.82 0.87
CA ARG A 690 22.43 2.05 -0.07
C ARG A 690 23.03 3.44 0.12
N ALA A 691 24.34 3.50 0.27
CA ALA A 691 25.09 4.76 0.20
C ALA A 691 25.29 5.15 -1.26
N ARG A 692 25.02 6.42 -1.60
CA ARG A 692 25.25 6.95 -2.95
C ARG A 692 26.75 7.11 -3.24
N ASP A 693 27.51 7.48 -2.22
CA ASP A 693 28.95 7.71 -2.25
C ASP A 693 29.53 7.39 -0.86
N SER A 694 30.80 7.74 -0.62
CA SER A 694 31.49 7.51 0.66
C SER A 694 31.11 8.50 1.77
N SER A 695 30.34 9.55 1.49
CA SER A 695 30.02 10.60 2.47
C SER A 695 29.31 10.12 3.74
N PRO A 696 28.41 9.10 3.75
CA PRO A 696 27.79 8.63 4.98
C PRO A 696 28.69 7.66 5.76
N LEU A 697 29.86 7.28 5.24
CA LEU A 697 30.81 6.35 5.88
C LEU A 697 31.68 7.09 6.90
N ASN A 698 31.06 7.73 7.89
CA ASN A 698 31.78 8.29 9.03
C ASN A 698 30.88 8.47 10.26
N ILE A 699 31.50 8.55 11.43
CA ILE A 699 30.82 8.58 12.74
C ILE A 699 29.80 9.71 12.90
N ASN A 700 29.87 10.79 12.11
CA ASN A 700 28.86 11.87 12.15
C ASN A 700 27.51 11.45 11.56
N TYR A 701 27.49 10.38 10.77
CA TYR A 701 26.26 9.78 10.21
C TYR A 701 25.96 8.42 10.84
N LEU A 702 26.98 7.63 11.18
CA LEU A 702 26.80 6.26 11.70
C LEU A 702 25.92 6.22 12.97
N TRP A 703 25.99 7.22 13.86
CA TRP A 703 25.13 7.25 15.05
C TRP A 703 23.64 7.34 14.69
N ALA A 704 23.28 8.14 13.69
CA ALA A 704 21.90 8.31 13.24
C ALA A 704 21.42 7.08 12.46
N LEU A 705 22.29 6.47 11.64
CA LEU A 705 22.01 5.21 10.94
C LEU A 705 21.84 4.05 11.92
N TRP A 706 22.64 4.02 12.99
CA TRP A 706 22.49 3.06 14.08
C TRP A 706 21.15 3.26 14.79
N ILE A 707 20.73 4.49 15.12
CA ILE A 707 19.39 4.75 15.70
C ILE A 707 18.27 4.29 14.76
N ARG A 708 18.42 4.51 13.46
CA ARG A 708 17.45 4.08 12.43
C ARG A 708 17.43 2.56 12.23
N GLY A 709 18.43 1.82 12.73
CA GLY A 709 18.54 0.38 12.51
C GLY A 709 18.98 0.03 11.08
N VAL A 710 19.94 0.78 10.53
CA VAL A 710 20.44 0.63 9.16
C VAL A 710 21.85 0.05 9.14
N ALA A 711 22.02 -1.05 8.38
CA ALA A 711 23.31 -1.46 7.84
C ALA A 711 23.50 -0.86 6.43
N ILE A 712 24.74 -0.59 6.03
CA ILE A 712 25.04 0.16 4.80
C ILE A 712 25.55 -0.80 3.72
N GLN A 713 24.95 -0.76 2.54
CA GLN A 713 25.55 -1.23 1.30
C GLN A 713 26.29 -0.05 0.65
N CYS A 714 27.58 -0.20 0.37
CA CYS A 714 28.38 0.84 -0.27
C CYS A 714 28.02 1.01 -1.75
N HIS A 715 28.47 2.11 -2.35
CA HIS A 715 28.41 2.29 -3.80
C HIS A 715 29.34 1.29 -4.49
N PRO A 716 29.03 0.75 -5.69
CA PRO A 716 29.85 -0.26 -6.37
C PRO A 716 31.33 0.12 -6.61
N THR A 717 31.65 1.40 -6.65
CA THR A 717 33.02 1.90 -6.82
C THR A 717 33.73 2.22 -5.51
N GLN A 718 33.13 1.86 -4.36
CA GLN A 718 33.72 2.09 -3.06
C GLN A 718 34.93 1.19 -2.88
N GLU A 719 36.10 1.80 -2.69
CA GLU A 719 37.31 1.06 -2.37
C GLU A 719 37.24 0.53 -0.92
N PHE A 720 37.98 -0.55 -0.67
CA PHE A 720 38.19 -1.17 0.65
C PHE A 720 36.99 -1.82 1.33
N THR A 721 35.74 -1.45 1.07
CA THR A 721 34.60 -2.07 1.77
C THR A 721 33.34 -2.07 0.94
N ASP A 722 32.65 -3.22 0.94
CA ASP A 722 31.41 -3.42 0.21
C ASP A 722 30.21 -3.10 1.14
N ARG A 723 30.36 -3.30 2.46
CA ARG A 723 29.30 -3.08 3.46
C ARG A 723 29.84 -2.53 4.78
N VAL A 724 29.04 -1.71 5.46
CA VAL A 724 29.39 -1.13 6.77
C VAL A 724 28.26 -1.34 7.77
N LEU A 725 28.58 -1.91 8.95
CA LEU A 725 27.64 -2.08 10.06
C LEU A 725 28.05 -1.16 11.23
N PRO A 726 27.21 -0.19 11.64
CA PRO A 726 27.52 0.68 12.76
C PRO A 726 27.60 -0.07 14.10
N ILE A 727 28.53 0.34 14.97
CA ILE A 727 28.68 -0.18 16.35
C ILE A 727 28.56 1.00 17.33
N TYR A 728 27.80 0.82 18.39
CA TYR A 728 27.68 1.77 19.50
C TYR A 728 28.34 1.22 20.77
N PHE A 729 29.18 2.03 21.43
CA PHE A 729 29.83 1.68 22.70
C PHE A 729 29.13 2.37 23.88
N SER A 730 28.38 1.60 24.69
CA SER A 730 27.64 2.13 25.85
C SER A 730 28.55 2.70 26.94
N SER A 731 29.80 2.21 27.01
CA SER A 731 30.84 2.74 27.90
C SER A 731 31.23 4.19 27.60
N ARG A 732 30.79 4.76 26.47
CA ARG A 732 31.06 6.14 26.05
C ARG A 732 29.89 7.10 26.29
N GLY A 733 28.86 6.69 27.02
CA GLY A 733 27.75 7.58 27.42
C GLY A 733 26.53 7.42 26.51
N THR A 734 25.98 8.52 25.99
CA THR A 734 24.81 8.52 25.09
C THR A 734 25.20 8.22 23.65
N ILE A 735 24.20 7.91 22.81
CA ILE A 735 24.39 7.62 21.39
C ILE A 735 24.73 8.91 20.62
N GLN A 736 26.01 9.05 20.25
CA GLN A 736 26.56 10.22 19.57
C GLN A 736 27.81 9.84 18.75
N PRO A 737 28.35 10.71 17.87
CA PRO A 737 29.51 10.35 17.04
C PRO A 737 30.71 9.79 17.83
N ALA A 738 31.03 10.35 19.00
CA ALA A 738 32.16 9.91 19.83
C ALA A 738 32.00 8.50 20.45
N SER A 739 30.78 7.94 20.46
CA SER A 739 30.50 6.59 20.94
C SER A 739 30.39 5.55 19.80
N MET A 740 30.68 5.94 18.56
CA MET A 740 30.49 5.07 17.38
C MET A 740 31.78 4.44 16.88
N SER A 741 31.65 3.23 16.35
CA SER A 741 32.63 2.52 15.53
C SER A 741 31.88 1.74 14.42
N CYS A 742 32.54 0.81 13.74
CA CYS A 742 31.92 0.01 12.69
C CYS A 742 32.55 -1.38 12.49
N ILE A 743 31.81 -2.21 11.77
CA ILE A 743 32.30 -3.40 11.06
C ILE A 743 32.40 -3.04 9.58
N LEU A 744 33.54 -3.30 8.96
CA LEU A 744 33.78 -3.13 7.53
C LEU A 744 33.83 -4.51 6.87
N GLU A 745 32.94 -4.80 5.93
CA GLU A 745 32.85 -6.11 5.29
C GLU A 745 33.18 -6.03 3.79
N GLN A 746 33.81 -7.08 3.27
CA GLN A 746 34.05 -7.29 1.85
C GLN A 746 33.61 -8.71 1.45
N ASP A 747 32.97 -8.82 0.29
CA ASP A 747 32.35 -10.05 -0.20
C ASP A 747 33.04 -10.52 -1.48
N LYS A 748 33.44 -11.80 -1.51
CA LYS A 748 34.14 -12.42 -2.64
C LYS A 748 33.55 -13.79 -2.96
N THR A 749 33.23 -14.00 -4.23
CA THR A 749 32.61 -15.24 -4.75
C THR A 749 33.50 -16.01 -5.72
N SER A 750 34.73 -15.55 -5.97
CA SER A 750 35.66 -16.26 -6.85
C SER A 750 36.40 -17.36 -6.09
N PRO A 751 36.39 -18.62 -6.57
CA PRO A 751 37.18 -19.70 -5.98
C PRO A 751 38.68 -19.55 -6.25
N LYS A 752 39.07 -18.75 -7.25
CA LYS A 752 40.49 -18.50 -7.62
C LYS A 752 41.15 -17.43 -6.74
N LEU A 753 40.38 -16.70 -5.94
CA LEU A 753 40.86 -15.54 -5.20
C LEU A 753 41.58 -15.96 -3.92
N THR A 754 42.79 -15.43 -3.71
CA THR A 754 43.52 -15.62 -2.46
C THR A 754 43.25 -14.45 -1.51
N PRO A 755 43.00 -14.67 -0.20
CA PRO A 755 42.84 -13.56 0.74
C PRO A 755 44.06 -12.62 0.83
N SER A 756 45.25 -13.06 0.40
CA SER A 756 46.44 -12.21 0.22
C SER A 756 46.31 -11.13 -0.84
N SER A 757 45.50 -11.36 -1.87
CA SER A 757 45.37 -10.43 -3.00
C SER A 757 44.26 -9.41 -2.81
N VAL A 758 43.56 -9.43 -1.67
CA VAL A 758 42.51 -8.45 -1.35
C VAL A 758 43.11 -7.35 -0.48
N ALA A 759 42.85 -6.09 -0.85
CA ALA A 759 43.26 -4.95 -0.05
C ALA A 759 42.62 -5.01 1.35
N THR A 760 43.42 -4.81 2.38
CA THR A 760 42.92 -4.82 3.75
C THR A 760 42.07 -3.60 4.03
N GLN A 761 40.91 -3.79 4.66
CA GLN A 761 40.01 -2.69 5.00
C GLN A 761 40.64 -1.78 6.08
N SER A 762 40.61 -0.46 5.87
CA SER A 762 41.10 0.51 6.85
C SER A 762 40.08 1.60 7.14
N ALA A 763 39.69 1.71 8.42
CA ALA A 763 38.83 2.80 8.88
C ALA A 763 39.52 4.16 8.76
N GLN A 764 40.86 4.20 8.78
CA GLN A 764 41.64 5.42 8.63
C GLN A 764 41.65 5.90 7.17
N GLU A 765 41.86 5.01 6.20
CA GLU A 765 41.82 5.35 4.77
C GLU A 765 40.41 5.79 4.35
N LEU A 766 39.38 5.12 4.87
CA LEU A 766 37.97 5.49 4.68
C LEU A 766 37.54 6.73 5.47
N LYS A 767 38.42 7.28 6.33
CA LYS A 767 38.14 8.43 7.20
C LYS A 767 36.89 8.26 8.08
N ILE A 768 36.60 7.02 8.51
CA ILE A 768 35.40 6.68 9.32
C ILE A 768 35.31 7.56 10.57
N PHE A 769 36.41 7.74 11.29
CA PHE A 769 36.41 8.53 12.53
C PHE A 769 36.47 10.04 12.29
N ASN A 770 36.82 10.50 11.09
CA ASN A 770 36.90 11.91 10.70
C ASN A 770 37.55 12.85 11.75
N GLY A 771 38.66 12.41 12.36
CA GLY A 771 39.37 13.15 13.42
C GLY A 771 38.72 13.11 14.81
N GLY A 772 37.60 12.40 14.97
CA GLY A 772 36.96 12.12 16.25
C GLY A 772 37.60 10.98 17.03
N THR A 773 36.87 10.47 18.04
CA THR A 773 37.37 9.39 18.91
C THR A 773 37.58 8.11 18.11
N GLN A 774 38.79 7.56 18.17
CA GLN A 774 39.15 6.30 17.53
C GLN A 774 38.85 5.12 18.47
N LEU A 775 37.73 4.44 18.24
CA LEU A 775 37.34 3.24 18.97
C LEU A 775 37.78 1.98 18.20
N PRO A 776 37.93 0.82 18.87
CA PRO A 776 38.20 -0.45 18.19
C PRO A 776 37.16 -0.74 17.11
N TYR A 777 37.59 -1.28 15.97
CA TYR A 777 36.73 -1.62 14.83
C TYR A 777 37.05 -3.00 14.27
N ILE A 778 36.12 -3.52 13.46
CA ILE A 778 36.18 -4.89 12.93
C ILE A 778 36.27 -4.84 11.40
N THR A 779 37.07 -5.72 10.82
CA THR A 779 37.12 -5.94 9.37
C THR A 779 36.84 -7.40 9.06
N VAL A 780 35.96 -7.67 8.09
CA VAL A 780 35.56 -9.03 7.72
C VAL A 780 35.72 -9.22 6.22
N LEU A 781 36.57 -10.17 5.82
CA LEU A 781 36.66 -10.63 4.43
C LEU A 781 35.91 -11.96 4.28
N ASN A 782 34.83 -11.95 3.51
CA ASN A 782 33.98 -13.10 3.25
C ASN A 782 34.34 -13.74 1.90
N CYS A 783 34.91 -14.95 1.91
CA CYS A 783 35.17 -15.75 0.72
C CYS A 783 34.16 -16.92 0.65
N TYR A 784 33.11 -16.77 -0.15
CA TYR A 784 31.99 -17.74 -0.17
C TYR A 784 32.27 -18.99 -1.01
N ALA A 785 33.04 -18.88 -2.09
CA ALA A 785 33.29 -19.96 -3.04
C ALA A 785 34.59 -20.74 -2.78
N GLY A 786 35.24 -20.52 -1.63
CA GLY A 786 36.43 -21.30 -1.29
C GLY A 786 36.09 -22.78 -1.16
N SER A 787 36.87 -23.64 -1.81
CA SER A 787 36.81 -25.07 -1.54
C SER A 787 37.34 -25.31 -0.13
N SER A 788 36.49 -25.86 0.74
CA SER A 788 36.99 -26.67 1.83
C SER A 788 37.84 -27.75 1.20
N LEU A 789 39.17 -27.56 1.15
CA LEU A 789 40.08 -28.69 1.04
C LEU A 789 39.72 -29.58 2.22
N ALA A 790 38.96 -30.63 1.95
CA ALA A 790 38.59 -31.64 2.93
C ALA A 790 39.85 -32.03 3.72
N GLY A 791 39.95 -31.53 4.96
CA GLY A 791 41.08 -31.81 5.86
C GLY A 791 42.04 -30.67 6.18
N GLN A 792 41.88 -29.43 5.69
CA GLN A 792 42.61 -28.29 6.27
C GLN A 792 41.67 -27.46 7.15
N PRO A 793 42.00 -27.25 8.45
CA PRO A 793 41.21 -26.35 9.29
C PRO A 793 41.26 -24.94 8.67
N PRO A 794 40.17 -24.16 8.76
CA PRO A 794 40.16 -22.77 8.33
C PRO A 794 41.36 -22.05 8.99
N ARG A 795 42.28 -21.53 8.17
CA ARG A 795 43.44 -20.81 8.68
C ARG A 795 43.01 -19.41 9.10
N TYR A 796 42.75 -19.23 10.38
CA TYR A 796 42.52 -17.91 10.97
C TYR A 796 43.72 -16.99 10.73
N PRO A 797 43.50 -15.67 10.69
CA PRO A 797 44.55 -14.70 10.42
C PRO A 797 45.74 -14.94 11.34
N GLN A 798 46.86 -15.35 10.74
CA GLN A 798 48.14 -15.06 11.35
C GLN A 798 48.37 -13.56 11.21
N PRO A 799 48.85 -12.88 12.27
CA PRO A 799 49.14 -11.45 12.22
C PRO A 799 50.01 -11.13 11.00
N ARG A 800 49.41 -10.53 9.96
CA ARG A 800 50.17 -10.02 8.82
C ARG A 800 50.77 -8.70 9.25
N ALA A 801 52.08 -8.70 9.45
CA ALA A 801 52.84 -7.48 9.66
C ALA A 801 52.73 -6.61 8.41
N THR A 802 51.84 -5.62 8.41
CA THR A 802 51.91 -4.50 7.48
C THR A 802 53.12 -3.67 7.85
N ARG A 803 54.16 -3.71 7.01
CA ARG A 803 55.38 -2.91 7.18
C ARG A 803 55.11 -1.48 6.74
N HIS A 804 54.56 -0.65 7.63
CA HIS A 804 54.63 0.81 7.51
C HIS A 804 55.10 1.43 8.84
N PRO A 805 56.23 2.17 8.86
CA PRO A 805 56.92 2.58 10.09
C PRO A 805 56.37 3.87 10.72
N ASN A 806 55.06 4.13 10.63
CA ASN A 806 54.46 5.30 11.29
C ASN A 806 53.66 4.86 12.52
N GLN A 807 54.29 4.96 13.69
CA GLN A 807 53.70 4.64 14.99
C GLN A 807 52.53 5.59 15.35
N ASN A 808 51.49 5.02 15.97
CA ASN A 808 50.36 5.69 16.66
C ASN A 808 49.42 6.59 15.83
N LYS A 809 48.71 6.04 14.82
CA LYS A 809 47.58 6.76 14.18
C LYS A 809 46.33 5.92 13.82
N GLU A 810 46.38 4.59 13.89
CA GLU A 810 45.25 3.73 13.53
C GLU A 810 44.61 3.12 14.78
N ALA A 811 43.28 3.08 14.81
CA ALA A 811 42.51 2.46 15.89
C ALA A 811 42.78 0.93 15.95
N PRO A 812 42.57 0.25 17.09
CA PRO A 812 42.69 -1.20 17.18
C PRO A 812 41.78 -1.90 16.16
N ARG A 813 42.37 -2.65 15.22
CA ARG A 813 41.67 -3.34 14.14
C ARG A 813 41.61 -4.84 14.39
N TYR A 814 40.42 -5.39 14.54
CA TYR A 814 40.21 -6.83 14.62
C TYR A 814 39.82 -7.37 13.25
N GLU A 815 40.72 -8.15 12.65
CA GLU A 815 40.58 -8.65 11.28
C GLU A 815 40.09 -10.10 11.28
N ILE A 816 39.05 -10.38 10.48
CA ILE A 816 38.39 -11.68 10.36
C ILE A 816 38.43 -12.08 8.87
N VAL A 817 38.88 -13.29 8.59
CA VAL A 817 38.90 -13.86 7.23
C VAL A 817 38.12 -15.17 7.24
N LEU A 818 36.99 -15.21 6.52
CA LEU A 818 36.12 -16.37 6.42
C LEU A 818 36.32 -17.04 5.06
N HIS A 819 36.84 -18.26 5.07
CA HIS A 819 37.34 -18.94 3.86
C HIS A 819 36.30 -19.74 3.07
N SER A 820 35.16 -20.08 3.68
CA SER A 820 34.08 -20.85 3.05
C SER A 820 32.75 -20.62 3.79
N LEU A 821 31.67 -21.21 3.26
CA LEU A 821 30.36 -21.21 3.91
C LEU A 821 30.32 -22.02 5.22
N ASP A 822 31.26 -22.94 5.44
CA ASP A 822 31.34 -23.77 6.66
C ASP A 822 31.62 -22.94 7.92
N ALA A 823 32.05 -21.69 7.70
CA ALA A 823 32.25 -20.72 8.76
C ALA A 823 30.98 -20.27 9.46
N TYR A 824 29.87 -20.28 8.74
CA TYR A 824 28.65 -19.65 9.21
C TYR A 824 27.71 -20.65 9.87
N GLN A 825 27.06 -20.21 10.93
CA GLN A 825 26.06 -21.02 11.60
C GLN A 825 24.81 -21.19 10.74
N GLY A 826 24.40 -22.45 10.53
CA GLY A 826 23.09 -22.80 9.96
C GLY A 826 22.96 -22.67 8.44
N LEU A 827 24.07 -22.56 7.69
CA LEU A 827 24.01 -22.48 6.21
C LEU A 827 24.07 -23.83 5.49
N GLY A 828 24.52 -24.91 6.15
CA GLY A 828 24.75 -26.21 5.49
C GLY A 828 23.53 -26.78 4.74
N ALA A 829 22.32 -26.61 5.29
CA ALA A 829 21.07 -27.05 4.65
C ALA A 829 20.67 -26.22 3.41
N HIS A 830 21.40 -25.15 3.11
CA HIS A 830 21.12 -24.20 2.03
C HIS A 830 22.24 -24.13 1.00
N ASN A 831 23.27 -24.97 1.13
CA ASN A 831 24.44 -24.99 0.25
C ASN A 831 24.06 -25.09 -1.23
N GLU A 832 23.05 -25.89 -1.58
CA GLU A 832 22.58 -26.01 -2.97
C GLU A 832 22.03 -24.67 -3.50
N SER A 833 21.18 -24.00 -2.73
CA SER A 833 20.60 -22.70 -3.11
C SER A 833 21.67 -21.61 -3.19
N ILE A 834 22.59 -21.56 -2.23
CA ILE A 834 23.68 -20.59 -2.22
C ILE A 834 24.65 -20.83 -3.39
N SER A 835 24.98 -22.10 -3.66
CA SER A 835 25.82 -22.47 -4.81
C SER A 835 25.14 -22.10 -6.13
N ALA A 836 23.83 -22.32 -6.25
CA ALA A 836 23.06 -21.89 -7.41
C ALA A 836 23.10 -20.36 -7.60
N MET A 837 23.07 -19.57 -6.53
CA MET A 837 23.24 -18.12 -6.60
C MET A 837 24.65 -17.72 -7.07
N ILE A 838 25.69 -18.34 -6.52
CA ILE A 838 27.09 -18.07 -6.91
C ILE A 838 27.29 -18.41 -8.39
N ASN A 839 26.91 -19.63 -8.79
CA ASN A 839 27.10 -20.13 -10.15
C ASN A 839 26.23 -19.37 -11.16
N GLY A 840 24.94 -19.20 -10.87
CA GLY A 840 23.97 -18.57 -11.75
C GLY A 840 24.34 -17.14 -12.15
N SER A 841 25.10 -16.42 -11.32
CA SER A 841 25.61 -15.09 -11.66
C SER A 841 26.63 -15.07 -12.82
N THR A 842 27.27 -16.22 -13.10
CA THR A 842 28.33 -16.37 -14.12
C THR A 842 27.94 -17.29 -15.28
N SER A 843 27.14 -18.34 -15.00
CA SER A 843 26.79 -19.38 -15.99
C SER A 843 25.40 -19.20 -16.62
N SER A 844 24.57 -18.26 -16.15
CA SER A 844 23.16 -18.16 -16.57
C SER A 844 22.98 -18.05 -18.09
N LEU A 845 23.85 -17.31 -18.80
CA LEU A 845 23.79 -17.22 -20.25
C LEU A 845 23.94 -18.61 -20.90
N PHE A 846 24.95 -19.38 -20.49
CA PHE A 846 25.23 -20.71 -21.03
C PHE A 846 24.16 -21.74 -20.61
N GLU A 847 23.65 -21.64 -19.40
CA GLU A 847 22.59 -22.51 -18.86
C GLU A 847 21.21 -22.25 -19.48
N HIS A 848 20.95 -21.06 -20.00
CA HIS A 848 19.68 -20.74 -20.68
C HIS A 848 19.81 -20.61 -22.20
N HIS A 849 21.01 -20.73 -22.76
CA HIS A 849 21.19 -20.70 -24.22
C HIS A 849 20.42 -21.87 -24.88
N PRO A 850 19.56 -21.61 -25.90
CA PRO A 850 18.66 -22.62 -26.45
C PRO A 850 19.37 -23.77 -27.15
N ARG A 851 20.62 -23.56 -27.61
CA ARG A 851 21.45 -24.61 -28.21
C ARG A 851 22.50 -25.07 -27.21
N LYS A 852 22.38 -26.31 -26.74
CA LYS A 852 23.26 -26.93 -25.74
C LYS A 852 24.40 -27.77 -26.32
N THR A 853 24.60 -27.74 -27.63
CA THR A 853 25.70 -28.50 -28.23
C THR A 853 27.04 -27.87 -27.80
N PRO A 854 28.09 -28.68 -27.55
CA PRO A 854 29.40 -28.16 -27.17
C PRO A 854 29.94 -27.09 -28.14
N THR A 855 29.72 -27.30 -29.45
CA THR A 855 30.08 -26.34 -30.49
C THR A 855 29.34 -25.01 -30.35
N ALA A 856 28.03 -25.04 -30.08
CA ALA A 856 27.25 -23.80 -29.93
C ALA A 856 27.65 -23.03 -28.67
N LEU A 857 27.93 -23.72 -27.56
CA LEU A 857 28.38 -23.09 -26.33
C LEU A 857 29.80 -22.52 -26.46
N SER A 858 30.71 -23.21 -27.13
CA SER A 858 32.06 -22.70 -27.40
C SER A 858 32.03 -21.45 -28.31
N LEU A 859 31.20 -21.47 -29.37
CA LEU A 859 31.00 -20.28 -30.20
C LEU A 859 30.36 -19.12 -29.43
N LEU A 860 29.39 -19.41 -28.56
CA LEU A 860 28.77 -18.41 -27.69
C LEU A 860 29.81 -17.79 -26.75
N HIS A 861 30.71 -18.60 -26.21
CA HIS A 861 31.80 -18.18 -25.34
C HIS A 861 32.76 -17.22 -26.08
N ALA A 862 33.18 -17.60 -27.29
CA ALA A 862 34.04 -16.77 -28.15
C ALA A 862 33.39 -15.45 -28.61
N LEU A 863 32.05 -15.36 -28.62
CA LEU A 863 31.33 -14.11 -28.96
C LEU A 863 31.31 -13.09 -27.81
N GLN A 864 31.60 -13.51 -26.59
CA GLN A 864 31.53 -12.61 -25.45
C GLN A 864 32.68 -11.60 -25.44
N PRO A 865 32.47 -10.38 -24.95
CA PRO A 865 33.53 -9.36 -24.83
C PRO A 865 34.48 -9.61 -23.65
N TYR A 866 34.56 -10.85 -23.16
CA TYR A 866 35.34 -11.23 -21.99
C TYR A 866 36.54 -12.09 -22.41
N LEU A 867 37.69 -11.82 -21.81
CA LEU A 867 38.88 -12.66 -21.92
C LEU A 867 39.04 -13.42 -20.61
N ASP A 868 39.13 -14.73 -20.70
CA ASP A 868 39.34 -15.61 -19.57
C ASP A 868 40.35 -16.72 -19.93
N ASP A 869 40.53 -17.67 -19.02
CA ASP A 869 41.47 -18.78 -19.23
C ASP A 869 40.96 -19.81 -20.25
N ASP A 870 39.75 -19.63 -20.83
CA ASP A 870 39.21 -20.53 -21.84
C ASP A 870 39.90 -20.25 -23.19
N PRO A 871 40.55 -21.25 -23.82
CA PRO A 871 41.22 -21.07 -25.10
C PRO A 871 40.34 -20.51 -26.21
N SER A 872 39.00 -20.67 -26.13
CA SER A 872 38.04 -20.14 -27.11
C SER A 872 37.96 -18.60 -27.12
N THR A 873 38.28 -17.92 -26.02
CA THR A 873 38.27 -16.44 -25.94
C THR A 873 39.61 -15.83 -26.34
N THR A 874 40.67 -16.64 -26.42
CA THR A 874 42.05 -16.21 -26.70
C THR A 874 42.64 -16.76 -28.00
N GLN A 875 41.86 -17.46 -28.84
CA GLN A 875 42.34 -18.08 -30.10
C GLN A 875 43.06 -17.13 -31.07
N TRP A 876 42.94 -15.81 -30.89
CA TRP A 876 43.52 -14.77 -31.71
C TRP A 876 44.94 -14.34 -31.30
N PHE A 877 45.45 -14.79 -30.14
CA PHE A 877 46.88 -14.71 -29.82
C PHE A 877 47.40 -16.11 -29.46
N GLY A 878 48.18 -16.70 -30.37
CA GLY A 878 48.64 -18.09 -30.26
C GLY A 878 49.51 -18.37 -29.03
N HIS A 879 49.50 -19.63 -28.59
CA HIS A 879 50.46 -20.18 -27.63
C HIS A 879 51.90 -20.13 -28.13
#